data_AF-A0A1H6A4L5-F1
#
_entry.id   AF-A0A1H6A4L5-F1
#
_cell.length_a   1.000
_cell.length_b   1.000
_cell.length_c   1.000
_cell.angle_alpha   90.00
_cell.angle_beta   90.00
_cell.angle_gamma   90.00
#
_symmetry.space_group_name_H-M   'P 1'
#
loop_
_entity.id
_entity.type
_entity.pdbx_description
1 polymer ?
#
loop_
_entity_poly.entity_id
_entity_poly.type
_entity_poly.pdbx_seq_one_letter_code
_entity_poly.pdbx_strand_id
1 'polypeptide(L)'
;MTDAPNYRIRPMNQSAKAARQGNPSYPEPILGNSAATLMESGVGNCFPGLEFDLRQLDVRFFPGLVFAFPGITPAGPDGTQGAQLVIADTEADPIFNEKHQWLADLKTQLNGPEGAALGSGQWYLHWVEQYGKRIELYDFTVWQNGVFRVPYEGETAWWIIRLIELDPDQSVADLTIALTQRDEDGQPMGNPVVLKGKRRAYLDDEGMIPDVYRPGELTSSMCSPWTHDFRDCACQYWASNHPDVALGEVDDPNHAIPDGTSDDDPAQALNFLDWMRRRKSPSRDISAQPTIELARPSRYDPYEINLHWEELDFVLHGQETKSTPEPRFGHRQVNEPYEDLDQMIDDLANTLARLELTLAFEYLYAYFSLRAPDEVTEEQARNWPGLANDLRAARQLILGVAISEMTHLRWVNQTLWILCDAFTDHTGPYKPVVSVIGDVPAPDPDNPDEEITRPPSLRPATQDVIQEFVEVERPGGAVDTEYAALVAHLRERPDFYPVGLDELAVRIDTDGLSHFQKFRDTKRMLTPYAQNPDLYLRPVKEAAADDPLVKPALECLDRIIDALREGYLAEAASLNDLDAAETARDDIIQARDDMHALHDMAEALARDHGLGVPFFANADKYKTPLWKDRHG
;
A
#
# COMPACT_ATOMS: atom_id res chain seq x y z
N MET A 1 -29.36 -32.56 38.59
CA MET A 1 -30.19 -32.58 37.37
C MET A 1 -29.86 -31.30 36.62
N THR A 2 -28.90 -31.40 35.71
CA THR A 2 -28.26 -30.28 35.01
C THR A 2 -28.45 -30.52 33.52
N ASP A 3 -29.59 -30.10 32.99
CA ASP A 3 -29.79 -29.96 31.55
C ASP A 3 -29.64 -28.48 31.19
N ALA A 4 -28.43 -28.08 30.86
CA ALA A 4 -28.15 -26.83 30.16
C ALA A 4 -27.56 -27.18 28.79
N PRO A 5 -28.14 -26.68 27.68
CA PRO A 5 -27.74 -27.09 26.34
C PRO A 5 -26.35 -26.55 25.99
N ASN A 6 -25.50 -27.45 25.46
CA ASN A 6 -24.22 -27.14 24.84
C ASN A 6 -24.40 -26.22 23.61
N TYR A 7 -24.46 -24.90 23.81
CA TYR A 7 -24.25 -23.93 22.74
C TYR A 7 -22.79 -23.50 22.73
N ARG A 8 -21.94 -24.30 22.06
CA ARG A 8 -20.68 -23.78 21.52
C ARG A 8 -21.07 -22.86 20.36
N ILE A 9 -21.06 -21.55 20.58
CA ILE A 9 -21.05 -20.59 19.48
C ILE A 9 -19.70 -20.79 18.77
N ARG A 10 -19.72 -21.57 17.70
CA ARG A 10 -18.65 -21.56 16.70
C ARG A 10 -19.01 -20.44 15.74
N PRO A 11 -18.09 -19.51 15.39
CA PRO A 11 -18.30 -18.62 14.26
C PRO A 11 -18.43 -19.51 13.02
N MET A 12 -19.66 -19.80 12.63
CA MET A 12 -19.96 -20.58 11.45
C MET A 12 -20.14 -19.59 10.32
N ASN A 13 -19.07 -19.33 9.59
CA ASN A 13 -19.17 -18.83 8.22
C ASN A 13 -20.02 -19.85 7.44
N GLN A 14 -21.31 -19.56 7.26
CA GLN A 14 -22.23 -20.45 6.56
C GLN A 14 -21.85 -20.60 5.08
N SER A 15 -21.21 -19.58 4.50
CA SER A 15 -20.64 -19.60 3.15
C SER A 15 -19.51 -20.64 3.03
N ALA A 16 -18.64 -20.75 4.05
CA ALA A 16 -17.61 -21.78 4.11
C ALA A 16 -18.17 -23.19 4.39
N LYS A 17 -19.36 -23.28 5.01
CA LYS A 17 -20.05 -24.57 5.24
C LYS A 17 -20.74 -25.07 3.96
N ALA A 18 -21.21 -24.18 3.09
CA ALA A 18 -21.70 -24.50 1.76
C ALA A 18 -20.58 -25.04 0.85
N ALA A 19 -19.34 -24.55 1.01
CA ALA A 19 -18.18 -25.05 0.25
C ALA A 19 -17.82 -26.53 0.50
N ARG A 20 -18.27 -27.13 1.62
CA ARG A 20 -18.03 -28.57 1.91
C ARG A 20 -19.06 -29.52 1.29
N GLN A 21 -20.13 -29.02 0.67
CA GLN A 21 -21.18 -29.83 0.03
C GLN A 21 -21.34 -29.48 -1.44
N GLY A 22 -20.28 -29.72 -2.23
CA GLY A 22 -20.31 -29.51 -3.68
C GLY A 22 -20.31 -28.02 -4.03
N ASN A 23 -19.17 -27.52 -4.50
CA ASN A 23 -18.97 -26.13 -4.89
C ASN A 23 -20.19 -25.57 -5.63
N PRO A 24 -20.80 -24.46 -5.20
CA PRO A 24 -21.52 -23.62 -6.13
C PRO A 24 -20.49 -23.12 -7.15
N SER A 25 -20.59 -23.63 -8.38
CA SER A 25 -19.90 -23.04 -9.52
C SER A 25 -20.54 -21.69 -9.76
N TYR A 26 -19.89 -20.62 -9.29
CA TYR A 26 -20.20 -19.30 -9.80
C TYR A 26 -19.78 -19.25 -11.28
N PRO A 27 -20.60 -18.71 -12.18
CA PRO A 27 -20.25 -18.61 -13.60
C PRO A 27 -19.03 -17.72 -13.85
N GLU A 28 -18.69 -16.85 -12.89
CA GLU A 28 -17.52 -15.97 -12.91
C GLU A 28 -16.83 -16.01 -11.53
N PRO A 29 -15.48 -15.93 -11.48
CA PRO A 29 -14.77 -15.80 -10.22
C PRO A 29 -15.22 -14.52 -9.51
N ILE A 30 -15.61 -14.64 -8.23
CA ILE A 30 -15.80 -13.47 -7.38
C ILE A 30 -14.41 -12.88 -7.14
N LEU A 31 -14.07 -11.85 -7.91
CA LEU A 31 -12.85 -11.08 -7.74
C LEU A 31 -12.89 -10.43 -6.34
N GLY A 32 -11.87 -10.69 -5.53
CA GLY A 32 -11.67 -9.95 -4.27
C GLY A 32 -11.30 -8.48 -4.55
N ASN A 33 -10.85 -7.76 -3.52
CA ASN A 33 -10.20 -6.46 -3.73
C ASN A 33 -9.05 -6.62 -4.75
N SER A 34 -8.83 -5.62 -5.60
CA SER A 34 -7.79 -5.67 -6.63
C SER A 34 -6.44 -6.05 -6.03
N ALA A 35 -5.64 -6.82 -6.77
CA ALA A 35 -4.27 -7.17 -6.39
C ALA A 35 -3.36 -5.93 -6.20
N ALA A 36 -3.79 -4.76 -6.68
CA ALA A 36 -3.13 -3.46 -6.52
C ALA A 36 -3.63 -2.63 -5.32
N THR A 37 -4.43 -3.20 -4.41
CA THR A 37 -4.90 -2.45 -3.23
C THR A 37 -3.72 -2.16 -2.29
N LEU A 38 -3.27 -0.91 -2.24
CA LEU A 38 -2.20 -0.46 -1.35
C LEU A 38 -2.76 -0.06 0.02
N MET A 39 -1.97 -0.21 1.09
CA MET A 39 -2.37 0.26 2.43
C MET A 39 -2.66 1.77 2.46
N GLU A 40 -1.98 2.55 1.61
CA GLU A 40 -2.20 4.00 1.52
C GLU A 40 -3.52 4.39 0.82
N SER A 41 -4.09 3.46 0.05
CA SER A 41 -5.42 3.58 -0.54
C SER A 41 -6.54 3.29 0.48
N GLY A 42 -6.15 2.84 1.68
CA GLY A 42 -7.04 2.62 2.80
C GLY A 42 -7.50 3.93 3.46
N VAL A 43 -8.78 4.00 3.80
CA VAL A 43 -9.45 5.10 4.52
C VAL A 43 -8.82 5.36 5.91
N GLY A 44 -8.05 4.41 6.45
CA GLY A 44 -7.31 4.54 7.70
C GLY A 44 -6.28 5.68 7.71
N ASN A 45 -5.90 6.19 6.53
CA ASN A 45 -5.03 7.36 6.38
C ASN A 45 -5.67 8.68 6.82
N CYS A 46 -7.00 8.76 6.90
CA CYS A 46 -7.70 9.96 7.35
C CYS A 46 -7.98 9.93 8.88
N PHE A 47 -8.07 8.73 9.48
CA PHE A 47 -8.34 8.54 10.90
C PHE A 47 -7.73 7.21 11.42
N PRO A 48 -6.72 7.25 12.30
CA PRO A 48 -6.11 6.05 12.87
C PRO A 48 -7.14 5.18 13.62
N GLY A 49 -7.22 3.89 13.29
CA GLY A 49 -8.08 2.91 13.98
C GLY A 49 -9.34 2.43 13.22
N LEU A 50 -9.54 2.89 11.98
CA LEU A 50 -10.73 2.56 11.16
C LEU A 50 -10.59 1.30 10.28
N GLU A 51 -9.37 0.93 9.89
CA GLU A 51 -9.07 -0.24 9.06
C GLU A 51 -8.21 -1.29 9.75
N PHE A 52 -7.54 -0.88 10.82
CA PHE A 52 -6.71 -1.73 11.64
C PHE A 52 -7.02 -1.42 13.10
N ASP A 53 -7.35 -2.45 13.86
CA ASP A 53 -7.40 -2.28 15.30
C ASP A 53 -5.97 -2.33 15.84
N LEU A 54 -5.41 -1.15 16.16
CA LEU A 54 -4.06 -1.03 16.70
C LEU A 54 -3.86 -1.85 17.99
N ARG A 55 -4.93 -2.16 18.73
CA ARG A 55 -4.86 -3.06 19.90
C ARG A 55 -4.39 -4.45 19.50
N GLN A 56 -4.70 -4.91 18.29
CA GLN A 56 -4.24 -6.21 17.77
C GLN A 56 -2.73 -6.28 17.65
N LEU A 57 -2.04 -5.16 17.42
CA LEU A 57 -0.57 -5.14 17.46
C LEU A 57 -0.04 -5.36 18.88
N ASP A 58 -0.75 -4.85 19.89
CA ASP A 58 -0.38 -4.93 21.30
C ASP A 58 -0.84 -6.21 22.01
N VAL A 59 -1.75 -6.99 21.42
CA VAL A 59 -2.13 -8.29 22.02
C VAL A 59 -0.93 -9.22 22.19
N ARG A 60 0.12 -9.04 21.36
CA ARG A 60 1.37 -9.81 21.39
C ARG A 60 2.57 -8.99 21.87
N PHE A 61 2.33 -8.01 22.75
CA PHE A 61 3.41 -7.12 23.19
C PHE A 61 4.58 -7.85 23.86
N PHE A 62 4.32 -9.01 24.48
CA PHE A 62 5.30 -9.84 25.17
C PHE A 62 5.47 -11.18 24.43
N PRO A 63 6.70 -11.57 24.03
CA PRO A 63 6.98 -12.82 23.33
C PRO A 63 6.36 -14.07 23.97
N GLY A 64 5.72 -14.90 23.15
CA GLY A 64 5.05 -16.14 23.56
C GLY A 64 3.72 -15.97 24.29
N LEU A 65 3.23 -14.76 24.51
CA LEU A 65 1.96 -14.49 25.18
C LEU A 65 1.01 -13.68 24.29
N VAL A 66 -0.28 -14.01 24.34
CA VAL A 66 -1.36 -13.25 23.70
C VAL A 66 -2.35 -12.78 24.74
N PHE A 67 -2.67 -11.49 24.74
CA PHE A 67 -3.60 -10.86 25.66
C PHE A 67 -4.88 -10.40 24.97
N ALA A 68 -5.99 -10.41 25.70
CA ALA A 68 -7.22 -9.68 25.36
C ALA A 68 -7.39 -8.51 26.34
N PHE A 69 -8.08 -7.46 25.89
CA PHE A 69 -8.32 -6.25 26.68
C PHE A 69 -9.82 -6.05 26.98
N PRO A 70 -10.48 -6.93 27.76
CA PRO A 70 -11.89 -6.75 28.12
C PRO A 70 -12.13 -5.43 28.87
N GLY A 71 -13.14 -4.69 28.42
CA GLY A 71 -13.65 -3.49 29.08
C GLY A 71 -14.57 -3.81 30.27
N ILE A 72 -15.17 -2.77 30.85
CA ILE A 72 -16.18 -2.91 31.89
C ILE A 72 -17.50 -3.39 31.28
N THR A 73 -18.18 -4.33 31.93
CA THR A 73 -19.50 -4.81 31.46
C THR A 73 -20.58 -3.72 31.63
N PRO A 74 -21.71 -3.79 30.91
CA PRO A 74 -22.81 -2.85 31.11
C PRO A 74 -23.39 -2.82 32.53
N ALA A 75 -23.19 -3.88 33.32
CA ALA A 75 -23.63 -3.97 34.72
C ALA A 75 -22.63 -3.32 35.71
N GLY A 76 -21.47 -2.86 35.22
CA GLY A 76 -20.35 -2.36 36.01
C GLY A 76 -19.17 -3.32 36.05
N PRO A 77 -18.10 -2.96 36.79
CA PRO A 77 -16.91 -3.80 36.93
C PRO A 77 -17.27 -5.12 37.63
N ASP A 78 -16.93 -6.24 37.00
CA ASP A 78 -17.19 -7.59 37.52
C ASP A 78 -15.89 -8.38 37.77
N GLY A 79 -14.74 -7.70 37.71
CA GLY A 79 -13.42 -8.28 37.94
C GLY A 79 -12.78 -8.91 36.69
N THR A 80 -13.53 -9.01 35.59
CA THR A 80 -13.04 -9.59 34.33
C THR A 80 -12.32 -8.59 33.42
N GLN A 81 -12.44 -7.29 33.71
CA GLN A 81 -11.80 -6.23 32.92
C GLN A 81 -10.27 -6.18 33.08
N GLY A 82 -9.57 -5.62 32.09
CA GLY A 82 -8.12 -5.37 32.12
C GLY A 82 -7.38 -6.11 31.01
N ALA A 83 -6.14 -6.55 31.26
CA ALA A 83 -5.36 -7.34 30.30
C ALA A 83 -5.37 -8.83 30.69
N GLN A 84 -6.17 -9.62 29.99
CA GLN A 84 -6.38 -11.05 30.22
C GLN A 84 -5.46 -11.88 29.32
N LEU A 85 -4.75 -12.85 29.88
CA LEU A 85 -3.98 -13.82 29.10
C LEU A 85 -4.93 -14.78 28.38
N VAL A 86 -4.77 -14.91 27.07
CA VAL A 86 -5.56 -15.80 26.20
C VAL A 86 -4.74 -17.00 25.75
N ILE A 87 -3.49 -16.78 25.37
CA ILE A 87 -2.59 -17.81 24.85
C ILE A 87 -1.22 -17.65 25.50
N ALA A 88 -0.60 -18.76 25.89
CA ALA A 88 0.81 -18.86 26.18
C ALA A 88 1.38 -20.01 25.34
N ASP A 89 2.21 -19.67 24.34
CA ASP A 89 2.75 -20.63 23.37
C ASP A 89 4.12 -20.17 22.88
N THR A 90 5.12 -21.06 22.97
CA THR A 90 6.49 -20.81 22.49
C THR A 90 6.81 -21.50 21.17
N GLU A 91 5.93 -22.39 20.67
CA GLU A 91 6.16 -23.16 19.45
C GLU A 91 5.68 -22.42 18.21
N ALA A 92 4.54 -21.72 18.30
CA ALA A 92 3.97 -20.98 17.18
C ALA A 92 4.53 -19.55 17.00
N ASP A 93 5.38 -19.09 17.91
CA ASP A 93 5.92 -17.72 17.90
C ASP A 93 7.34 -17.71 17.27
N PRO A 94 7.51 -17.13 16.06
CA PRO A 94 8.76 -17.21 15.30
C PRO A 94 9.95 -16.53 16.00
N ILE A 95 9.71 -15.61 16.93
CA ILE A 95 10.78 -14.92 17.66
C ILE A 95 11.68 -15.90 18.44
N PHE A 96 11.16 -17.07 18.85
CA PHE A 96 11.95 -18.09 19.55
C PHE A 96 12.94 -18.85 18.65
N ASN A 97 13.00 -18.54 17.35
CA ASN A 97 14.05 -19.02 16.44
C ASN A 97 15.32 -18.15 16.49
N GLU A 98 15.22 -16.95 17.04
CA GLU A 98 16.36 -16.05 17.20
C GLU A 98 17.32 -16.52 18.31
N LYS A 99 18.56 -16.06 18.24
CA LYS A 99 19.67 -16.54 19.09
C LYS A 99 20.02 -15.57 20.22
N HIS A 100 19.02 -15.04 20.92
CA HIS A 100 19.23 -14.20 22.10
C HIS A 100 19.15 -15.01 23.41
N GLN A 101 20.07 -14.75 24.34
CA GLN A 101 20.10 -15.46 25.63
C GLN A 101 18.79 -15.27 26.42
N TRP A 102 18.23 -14.06 26.40
CA TRP A 102 16.98 -13.78 27.10
C TRP A 102 15.77 -14.54 26.53
N LEU A 103 15.76 -14.86 25.23
CA LEU A 103 14.74 -15.71 24.61
C LEU A 103 14.88 -17.15 25.06
N ALA A 104 16.11 -17.67 25.18
CA ALA A 104 16.35 -19.01 25.72
C ALA A 104 15.91 -19.11 27.20
N ASP A 105 16.19 -18.07 28.00
CA ASP A 105 15.77 -17.98 29.40
C ASP A 105 14.25 -17.87 29.52
N LEU A 106 13.61 -17.07 28.67
CA LEU A 106 12.15 -16.93 28.62
C LEU A 106 11.47 -18.22 28.17
N LYS A 107 11.98 -18.87 27.12
CA LYS A 107 11.49 -20.17 26.64
C LYS A 107 11.60 -21.24 27.73
N THR A 108 12.68 -21.20 28.52
CA THR A 108 12.85 -22.10 29.68
C THR A 108 11.81 -21.83 30.77
N GLN A 109 11.52 -20.56 31.08
CA GLN A 109 10.46 -20.21 32.05
C GLN A 109 9.07 -20.64 31.55
N LEU A 110 8.73 -20.33 30.29
CA LEU A 110 7.42 -20.66 29.70
C LEU A 110 7.22 -22.17 29.52
N ASN A 111 8.28 -22.95 29.27
CA ASN A 111 8.19 -24.42 29.24
C ASN A 111 8.39 -25.07 30.61
N GLY A 112 8.63 -24.25 31.65
CA GLY A 112 8.88 -24.66 33.02
C GLY A 112 7.63 -24.59 33.92
N PRO A 113 7.84 -24.58 35.25
CA PRO A 113 6.76 -24.47 36.23
C PRO A 113 5.87 -23.22 36.05
N GLU A 114 6.47 -22.11 35.62
CA GLU A 114 5.79 -20.84 35.41
C GLU A 114 4.74 -20.95 34.30
N GLY A 115 5.11 -21.43 33.11
CA GLY A 115 4.13 -21.61 32.03
C GLY A 115 3.17 -22.78 32.28
N ALA A 116 3.60 -23.83 33.00
CA ALA A 116 2.68 -24.88 33.45
C ALA A 116 1.57 -24.31 34.36
N ALA A 117 1.86 -23.30 35.18
CA ALA A 117 0.86 -22.61 35.99
C ALA A 117 -0.12 -21.79 35.11
N LEU A 118 0.38 -21.15 34.05
CA LEU A 118 -0.43 -20.38 33.09
C LEU A 118 -1.42 -21.25 32.30
N GLY A 119 -1.15 -22.56 32.16
CA GLY A 119 -2.04 -23.51 31.46
C GLY A 119 -3.35 -23.84 32.19
N SER A 120 -3.57 -23.31 33.40
CA SER A 120 -4.79 -23.54 34.18
C SER A 120 -5.33 -22.25 34.80
N GLY A 121 -6.66 -22.09 34.80
CA GLY A 121 -7.33 -20.89 35.32
C GLY A 121 -7.25 -19.69 34.37
N GLN A 122 -7.74 -18.55 34.84
CA GLN A 122 -7.73 -17.28 34.10
C GLN A 122 -6.68 -16.36 34.70
N TRP A 123 -5.75 -15.90 33.87
CA TRP A 123 -4.62 -15.08 34.28
C TRP A 123 -4.76 -13.68 33.71
N TYR A 124 -4.39 -12.69 34.52
CA TYR A 124 -4.41 -11.29 34.15
C TYR A 124 -3.06 -10.67 34.42
N LEU A 125 -2.67 -9.71 33.58
CA LEU A 125 -1.50 -8.87 33.83
C LEU A 125 -1.73 -8.09 35.13
N HIS A 126 -0.83 -8.31 36.08
CA HIS A 126 -0.87 -7.73 37.42
C HIS A 126 -0.07 -6.43 37.47
N TRP A 127 1.16 -6.46 36.95
CA TRP A 127 2.01 -5.28 36.78
C TRP A 127 2.98 -5.46 35.63
N VAL A 128 3.49 -4.34 35.14
CA VAL A 128 4.63 -4.25 34.21
C VAL A 128 5.72 -3.41 34.86
N GLU A 129 6.98 -3.76 34.60
CA GLU A 129 8.15 -3.04 35.08
C GLU A 129 9.19 -2.92 33.97
N GLN A 130 9.57 -1.69 33.66
CA GLN A 130 10.62 -1.35 32.71
C GLN A 130 11.50 -0.25 33.30
N TYR A 131 12.82 -0.36 33.13
CA TYR A 131 13.80 0.59 33.67
C TYR A 131 13.63 0.88 35.19
N GLY A 132 13.22 -0.13 35.96
CA GLY A 132 12.98 -0.03 37.41
C GLY A 132 11.72 0.76 37.81
N LYS A 133 10.87 1.13 36.85
CA LYS A 133 9.57 1.75 37.09
C LYS A 133 8.48 0.71 36.93
N ARG A 134 7.73 0.46 38.00
CA ARG A 134 6.62 -0.49 38.03
C ARG A 134 5.28 0.21 37.98
N ILE A 135 4.37 -0.30 37.15
CA ILE A 135 2.97 0.12 37.08
C ILE A 135 2.10 -1.10 37.36
N GLU A 136 1.31 -1.04 38.44
CA GLU A 136 0.28 -2.05 38.74
C GLU A 136 -0.99 -1.74 37.94
N LEU A 137 -1.64 -2.78 37.40
CA LEU A 137 -2.85 -2.63 36.57
C LEU A 137 -4.14 -2.59 37.40
N TYR A 138 -4.08 -1.87 38.51
CA TYR A 138 -5.19 -1.73 39.47
C TYR A 138 -5.28 -0.29 39.95
N ASP A 139 -6.50 0.18 40.16
CA ASP A 139 -6.78 1.34 40.98
C ASP A 139 -6.79 0.94 42.47
N PHE A 140 -6.24 1.81 43.32
CA PHE A 140 -6.12 1.57 44.76
C PHE A 140 -7.06 2.49 45.52
N THR A 141 -8.08 1.90 46.14
CA THR A 141 -8.92 2.61 47.09
C THR A 141 -8.60 2.16 48.51
N VAL A 142 -8.19 3.11 49.36
CA VAL A 142 -7.95 2.85 50.78
C VAL A 142 -9.20 3.26 51.57
N TRP A 143 -9.89 2.30 52.16
CA TRP A 143 -11.08 2.57 52.97
C TRP A 143 -11.06 1.75 54.27
N GLN A 144 -11.27 2.40 55.41
CA GLN A 144 -11.33 1.78 56.75
C GLN A 144 -10.23 0.72 57.03
N ASN A 145 -8.97 1.03 56.72
CA ASN A 145 -7.80 0.15 56.87
C ASN A 145 -7.75 -1.08 55.94
N GLY A 146 -8.62 -1.16 54.93
CA GLY A 146 -8.51 -2.10 53.81
C GLY A 146 -7.93 -1.41 52.57
N VAL A 147 -7.08 -2.12 51.83
CA VAL A 147 -6.64 -1.75 50.48
C VAL A 147 -7.47 -2.56 49.50
N PHE A 148 -8.36 -1.90 48.76
CA PHE A 148 -9.14 -2.51 47.71
C PHE A 148 -8.47 -2.24 46.37
N ARG A 149 -8.26 -3.30 45.59
CA ARG A 149 -7.67 -3.21 44.25
C ARG A 149 -8.76 -3.41 43.22
N VAL A 150 -9.07 -2.39 42.44
CA VAL A 150 -10.04 -2.50 41.35
C VAL A 150 -9.25 -2.65 40.05
N PRO A 151 -9.40 -3.74 39.29
CA PRO A 151 -8.71 -3.87 38.02
C PRO A 151 -9.04 -2.70 37.08
N TYR A 152 -8.03 -2.14 36.43
CA TYR A 152 -8.26 -1.16 35.37
C TYR A 152 -9.08 -1.77 34.22
N GLU A 153 -9.87 -0.94 33.56
CA GLU A 153 -10.55 -1.35 32.33
C GLU A 153 -9.56 -1.69 31.21
N GLY A 154 -10.01 -2.50 30.25
CA GLY A 154 -9.18 -2.96 29.14
C GLY A 154 -8.48 -1.85 28.37
N GLU A 155 -9.15 -0.71 28.13
CA GLU A 155 -8.54 0.42 27.42
C GLU A 155 -7.40 1.05 28.23
N THR A 156 -7.60 1.30 29.52
CA THR A 156 -6.55 1.83 30.40
C THR A 156 -5.36 0.86 30.51
N ALA A 157 -5.63 -0.44 30.62
CA ALA A 157 -4.59 -1.47 30.62
C ALA A 157 -3.78 -1.49 29.31
N TRP A 158 -4.47 -1.38 28.17
CA TRP A 158 -3.84 -1.30 26.85
C TRP A 158 -2.98 -0.05 26.70
N TRP A 159 -3.47 1.12 27.14
CA TRP A 159 -2.67 2.36 27.13
C TRP A 159 -1.36 2.22 27.90
N ILE A 160 -1.40 1.58 29.08
CA ILE A 160 -0.19 1.32 29.87
C ILE A 160 0.81 0.43 29.10
N ILE A 161 0.32 -0.60 28.41
CA ILE A 161 1.17 -1.48 27.59
C ILE A 161 1.76 -0.75 26.39
N ARG A 162 0.99 0.16 25.76
CA ARG A 162 1.44 0.95 24.62
C ARG A 162 2.60 1.89 24.99
N LEU A 163 2.68 2.31 26.25
CA LEU A 163 3.75 3.16 26.77
C LEU A 163 5.06 2.40 27.05
N ILE A 164 5.06 1.07 26.94
CA ILE A 164 6.29 0.28 27.07
C ILE A 164 7.19 0.59 25.87
N GLU A 165 8.39 1.09 26.15
CA GLU A 165 9.34 1.47 25.12
C GLU A 165 10.00 0.21 24.51
N LEU A 166 10.40 0.30 23.25
CA LEU A 166 11.28 -0.71 22.65
C LEU A 166 12.73 -0.32 22.94
N ASP A 167 13.46 -1.12 23.72
CA ASP A 167 14.89 -0.90 23.93
C ASP A 167 15.64 -1.09 22.59
N PRO A 168 16.50 -0.15 22.15
CA PRO A 168 17.26 -0.29 20.91
C PRO A 168 18.28 -1.44 20.94
N ASP A 169 18.72 -1.89 22.12
CA ASP A 169 19.64 -3.02 22.24
C ASP A 169 18.88 -4.35 22.22
N GLN A 170 18.94 -5.06 21.08
CA GLN A 170 18.29 -6.37 20.87
C GLN A 170 18.71 -7.44 21.90
N SER A 171 19.85 -7.28 22.58
CA SER A 171 20.35 -8.25 23.55
C SER A 171 19.80 -8.07 24.97
N VAL A 172 19.14 -6.95 25.26
CA VAL A 172 18.67 -6.60 26.61
C VAL A 172 17.20 -6.96 26.79
N ALA A 173 16.92 -7.75 27.82
CA ALA A 173 15.57 -7.97 28.35
C ALA A 173 15.31 -6.99 29.50
N ASP A 174 14.72 -5.85 29.16
CA ASP A 174 14.43 -4.72 30.03
C ASP A 174 13.00 -4.71 30.59
N LEU A 175 12.13 -5.59 30.09
CA LEU A 175 10.73 -5.70 30.48
C LEU A 175 10.50 -6.90 31.40
N THR A 176 9.94 -6.64 32.58
CA THR A 176 9.45 -7.68 33.49
C THR A 176 7.95 -7.52 33.67
N ILE A 177 7.21 -8.62 33.58
CA ILE A 177 5.77 -8.64 33.78
C ILE A 177 5.40 -9.63 34.88
N ALA A 178 4.31 -9.37 35.58
CA ALA A 178 3.69 -10.35 36.46
C ALA A 178 2.25 -10.62 36.05
N LEU A 179 1.85 -11.89 36.10
CA LEU A 179 0.48 -12.33 35.92
C LEU A 179 -0.06 -12.90 37.23
N THR A 180 -1.35 -12.70 37.48
CA THR A 180 -2.06 -13.24 38.65
C THR A 180 -3.40 -13.80 38.24
N GLN A 181 -3.88 -14.80 38.98
CA GLN A 181 -5.30 -15.15 38.97
C GLN A 181 -6.07 -14.17 39.85
N ARG A 182 -7.41 -14.13 39.71
CA ARG A 182 -8.30 -13.26 40.47
C ARG A 182 -9.47 -14.05 41.07
N ASP A 183 -10.02 -13.57 42.20
CA ASP A 183 -11.31 -14.04 42.73
C ASP A 183 -12.51 -13.41 42.00
N GLU A 184 -13.72 -13.74 42.44
CA GLU A 184 -14.99 -13.20 41.92
C GLU A 184 -15.12 -11.68 42.08
N ASP A 185 -14.38 -11.06 43.00
CA ASP A 185 -14.36 -9.62 43.25
C ASP A 185 -13.19 -8.92 42.51
N GLY A 186 -12.48 -9.65 41.64
CA GLY A 186 -11.33 -9.16 40.87
C GLY A 186 -10.05 -8.97 41.70
N GLN A 187 -10.00 -9.44 42.95
CA GLN A 187 -8.81 -9.34 43.79
C GLN A 187 -7.77 -10.38 43.38
N PRO A 188 -6.47 -10.00 43.34
CA PRO A 188 -5.41 -10.94 42.97
C PRO A 188 -5.31 -12.10 43.97
N MET A 189 -5.24 -13.32 43.45
CA MET A 189 -5.11 -14.57 44.19
C MET A 189 -3.89 -15.37 43.77
N GLY A 190 -3.36 -16.14 44.73
CA GLY A 190 -2.26 -17.07 44.48
C GLY A 190 -0.90 -16.38 44.38
N ASN A 191 0.11 -17.16 43.98
CA ASN A 191 1.44 -16.62 43.72
C ASN A 191 1.47 -16.09 42.27
N PRO A 192 1.96 -14.87 42.03
CA PRO A 192 2.08 -14.34 40.69
C PRO A 192 3.16 -15.09 39.89
N VAL A 193 2.91 -15.26 38.59
CA VAL A 193 3.92 -15.72 37.63
C VAL A 193 4.67 -14.49 37.13
N VAL A 194 5.97 -14.43 37.37
CA VAL A 194 6.83 -13.31 36.96
C VAL A 194 7.70 -13.76 35.79
N LEU A 195 7.64 -13.03 34.68
CA LEU A 195 8.39 -13.32 33.46
C LEU A 195 9.24 -12.13 33.08
N LYS A 196 10.44 -12.40 32.58
CA LYS A 196 11.37 -11.39 32.08
C LYS A 196 11.64 -11.60 30.60
N GLY A 197 11.56 -10.52 29.83
CA GLY A 197 11.71 -10.53 28.38
C GLY A 197 11.85 -9.10 27.86
N LYS A 198 11.33 -8.88 26.65
CA LYS A 198 11.41 -7.61 25.94
C LYS A 198 10.06 -7.28 25.29
N ARG A 199 9.80 -5.98 25.09
CA ARG A 199 8.69 -5.53 24.22
C ARG A 199 8.97 -6.02 22.79
N ARG A 200 7.99 -6.70 22.18
CA ARG A 200 8.05 -7.10 20.76
C ARG A 200 8.15 -5.87 19.84
N ALA A 201 8.93 -5.91 18.77
CA ALA A 201 8.85 -4.90 17.73
C ALA A 201 7.63 -5.18 16.82
N TYR A 202 6.95 -4.13 16.35
CA TYR A 202 5.82 -4.31 15.43
C TYR A 202 6.26 -4.67 14.02
N LEU A 203 7.45 -4.23 13.64
CA LEU A 203 8.08 -4.49 12.36
C LEU A 203 9.35 -5.31 12.58
N ASP A 204 9.66 -6.19 11.64
CA ASP A 204 10.97 -6.83 11.53
C ASP A 204 12.02 -5.86 10.93
N ASP A 205 13.25 -6.37 10.74
CA ASP A 205 14.37 -5.59 10.21
C ASP A 205 14.13 -5.18 8.73
N GLU A 206 13.22 -5.87 8.03
CA GLU A 206 12.75 -5.57 6.67
C GLU A 206 11.62 -4.53 6.64
N GLY A 207 11.12 -4.08 7.80
CA GLY A 207 10.01 -3.13 7.91
C GLY A 207 8.64 -3.78 7.69
N MET A 208 8.54 -5.11 7.76
CA MET A 208 7.33 -5.91 7.55
C MET A 208 6.70 -6.32 8.88
N ILE A 209 5.39 -6.57 8.88
CA ILE A 209 4.68 -7.08 10.06
C ILE A 209 5.04 -8.57 10.24
N PRO A 210 5.54 -9.02 11.40
CA PRO A 210 5.97 -10.39 11.59
C PRO A 210 4.84 -11.43 11.39
N ASP A 211 5.18 -12.61 10.86
CA ASP A 211 4.25 -13.72 10.58
C ASP A 211 3.45 -14.25 11.79
N VAL A 212 3.76 -13.77 12.99
CA VAL A 212 2.99 -14.06 14.21
C VAL A 212 1.56 -13.50 14.16
N TYR A 213 1.33 -12.49 13.31
CA TYR A 213 0.01 -11.93 13.00
C TYR A 213 -0.58 -12.62 11.79
N ARG A 214 -1.74 -13.26 11.94
CA ARG A 214 -2.36 -14.02 10.85
C ARG A 214 -3.11 -13.10 9.88
N PRO A 215 -3.26 -13.49 8.59
CA PRO A 215 -4.13 -12.78 7.67
C PRO A 215 -5.54 -12.56 8.24
N GLY A 216 -5.99 -11.29 8.24
CA GLY A 216 -7.29 -10.88 8.79
C GLY A 216 -7.33 -10.68 10.31
N GLU A 217 -6.23 -10.92 11.04
CA GLU A 217 -6.18 -10.73 12.49
C GLU A 217 -6.23 -9.25 12.90
N LEU A 218 -5.53 -8.39 12.17
CA LEU A 218 -5.51 -6.93 12.39
C LEU A 218 -6.88 -6.27 12.13
N THR A 219 -7.76 -6.95 11.39
CA THR A 219 -9.12 -6.51 11.06
C THR A 219 -10.19 -7.25 11.87
N SER A 220 -9.80 -8.17 12.76
CA SER A 220 -10.72 -9.15 13.39
C SER A 220 -11.66 -8.57 14.46
N SER A 221 -11.30 -7.44 15.05
CA SER A 221 -12.10 -6.70 16.04
C SER A 221 -12.90 -5.55 15.43
N MET A 222 -12.87 -5.41 14.10
CA MET A 222 -13.73 -4.48 13.40
C MET A 222 -15.13 -5.08 13.25
N CYS A 223 -16.14 -4.24 13.47
CA CYS A 223 -17.55 -4.60 13.22
C CYS A 223 -17.69 -5.11 11.78
N SER A 224 -18.23 -6.32 11.61
CA SER A 224 -18.66 -6.81 10.31
C SER A 224 -19.71 -5.84 9.76
N PRO A 225 -19.43 -5.08 8.69
CA PRO A 225 -20.25 -3.93 8.30
C PRO A 225 -21.62 -4.31 7.72
N TRP A 226 -21.92 -5.61 7.63
CA TRP A 226 -22.95 -6.10 6.74
C TRP A 226 -24.31 -6.36 7.35
N THR A 227 -24.60 -6.08 8.63
CA THR A 227 -26.02 -6.16 9.00
C THR A 227 -26.53 -5.36 10.19
N HIS A 228 -25.97 -5.36 11.41
CA HIS A 228 -26.79 -4.90 12.57
C HIS A 228 -26.10 -4.11 13.72
N ASP A 229 -24.81 -3.77 13.68
CA ASP A 229 -24.12 -3.16 14.85
C ASP A 229 -24.23 -1.63 14.98
N PHE A 230 -24.76 -0.92 13.99
CA PHE A 230 -24.76 0.55 13.98
C PHE A 230 -25.77 1.22 14.91
N ARG A 231 -26.79 0.49 15.39
CA ARG A 231 -27.83 1.07 16.24
C ARG A 231 -27.32 1.42 17.64
N ASP A 232 -26.36 0.66 18.15
CA ASP A 232 -26.00 0.68 19.57
C ASP A 232 -24.57 1.21 19.84
N CYS A 233 -23.71 1.36 18.82
CA CYS A 233 -22.32 1.81 18.97
C CYS A 233 -22.08 3.32 18.77
N ALA A 234 -23.08 4.11 18.36
CA ALA A 234 -22.94 5.53 18.01
C ALA A 234 -21.83 5.87 16.98
N CYS A 235 -21.25 4.86 16.35
CA CYS A 235 -20.29 4.98 15.25
C CYS A 235 -21.06 5.47 14.03
N GLN A 236 -20.87 6.73 13.66
CA GLN A 236 -21.60 7.38 12.56
C GLN A 236 -21.03 7.04 11.17
N TYR A 237 -20.09 6.10 11.07
CA TYR A 237 -19.38 5.77 9.84
C TYR A 237 -19.81 4.41 9.30
N TRP A 238 -20.44 4.42 8.13
CA TRP A 238 -20.87 3.25 7.37
C TRP A 238 -19.71 2.78 6.49
N ALA A 239 -19.41 1.47 6.54
CA ALA A 239 -18.47 0.66 5.76
C ALA A 239 -17.25 1.36 5.10
N SER A 240 -16.08 1.00 5.63
CA SER A 240 -14.69 1.28 5.20
C SER A 240 -14.32 0.90 3.75
N ASN A 241 -15.29 0.60 2.89
CA ASN A 241 -15.07 0.32 1.46
C ASN A 241 -15.81 1.31 0.55
N HIS A 242 -16.43 2.36 1.08
CA HIS A 242 -17.14 3.35 0.28
C HIS A 242 -16.46 4.72 0.32
N PRO A 243 -16.29 5.38 -0.83
CA PRO A 243 -15.71 6.70 -0.87
C PRO A 243 -16.73 7.75 -0.40
N ASP A 244 -16.33 8.63 0.52
CA ASP A 244 -17.12 9.81 0.90
C ASP A 244 -17.34 10.75 -0.30
N VAL A 245 -16.39 10.75 -1.23
CA VAL A 245 -16.39 11.54 -2.46
C VAL A 245 -16.05 10.64 -3.63
N ALA A 246 -16.94 10.55 -4.61
CA ALA A 246 -16.71 9.82 -5.85
C ALA A 246 -16.63 10.79 -7.03
N LEU A 247 -15.92 10.38 -8.08
CA LEU A 247 -16.01 11.06 -9.37
C LEU A 247 -17.32 10.64 -10.04
N GLY A 248 -18.09 11.59 -10.54
CA GLY A 248 -19.34 11.28 -11.23
C GLY A 248 -19.67 12.27 -12.32
N GLU A 249 -20.46 11.79 -13.29
CA GLU A 249 -21.02 12.60 -14.37
C GLU A 249 -21.97 13.66 -13.79
N VAL A 250 -21.78 14.91 -14.19
CA VAL A 250 -22.67 16.02 -13.88
C VAL A 250 -23.59 16.22 -15.08
N ASP A 251 -24.90 16.15 -14.90
CA ASP A 251 -25.85 16.64 -15.91
C ASP A 251 -25.50 18.11 -16.20
N ASP A 252 -25.31 18.52 -17.45
CA ASP A 252 -25.06 19.92 -17.82
C ASP A 252 -26.40 20.67 -17.98
N PRO A 253 -26.91 21.38 -16.95
CA PRO A 253 -28.18 22.08 -17.06
C PRO A 253 -28.14 23.29 -18.00
N ASN A 254 -26.94 23.72 -18.44
CA ASN A 254 -26.76 24.96 -19.20
C ASN A 254 -26.36 24.73 -20.67
N HIS A 255 -26.18 23.49 -21.13
CA HIS A 255 -25.60 23.18 -22.45
C HIS A 255 -24.31 23.98 -22.72
N ALA A 256 -23.47 24.14 -21.69
CA ALA A 256 -22.18 24.78 -21.78
C ALA A 256 -21.13 23.86 -22.43
N ILE A 257 -21.40 22.55 -22.49
CA ILE A 257 -20.63 21.59 -23.29
C ILE A 257 -21.02 21.79 -24.78
N PRO A 258 -20.08 22.03 -25.70
CA PRO A 258 -20.37 22.24 -27.11
C PRO A 258 -21.11 21.04 -27.73
N ASP A 259 -22.15 21.30 -28.53
CA ASP A 259 -22.84 20.27 -29.34
C ASP A 259 -21.80 19.45 -30.13
N GLY A 260 -21.63 18.17 -29.78
CA GLY A 260 -20.73 17.24 -30.47
C GLY A 260 -19.78 16.41 -29.58
N THR A 261 -19.70 16.67 -28.28
CA THR A 261 -19.04 15.72 -27.34
C THR A 261 -19.94 14.51 -27.15
N SER A 262 -19.43 13.32 -27.46
CA SER A 262 -20.13 12.06 -27.25
C SER A 262 -20.42 11.85 -25.76
N ASP A 263 -21.53 11.20 -25.42
CA ASP A 263 -21.73 10.61 -24.09
C ASP A 263 -20.64 9.55 -23.77
N ASP A 264 -19.86 9.13 -24.78
CA ASP A 264 -18.72 8.22 -24.68
C ASP A 264 -17.36 8.95 -24.53
N ASP A 265 -17.34 10.27 -24.31
CA ASP A 265 -16.09 11.02 -24.08
C ASP A 265 -15.61 10.88 -22.62
N PRO A 266 -14.49 10.18 -22.34
CA PRO A 266 -13.93 10.04 -20.99
C PRO A 266 -13.47 11.38 -20.39
N ALA A 267 -13.45 12.47 -21.18
CA ALA A 267 -13.22 13.83 -20.73
C ALA A 267 -14.47 14.54 -20.16
N GLN A 268 -15.61 13.85 -20.01
CA GLN A 268 -16.77 14.42 -19.30
C GLN A 268 -16.34 14.98 -17.94
N ALA A 269 -16.97 16.09 -17.56
CA ALA A 269 -16.64 16.84 -16.35
C ALA A 269 -16.90 15.99 -15.09
N LEU A 270 -15.93 15.15 -14.73
CA LEU A 270 -15.90 14.43 -13.47
C LEU A 270 -15.78 15.48 -12.36
N ASN A 271 -16.88 15.66 -11.64
CA ASN A 271 -16.89 16.49 -10.45
C ASN A 271 -16.71 15.59 -9.22
N PHE A 272 -16.09 16.13 -8.18
CA PHE A 272 -16.06 15.46 -6.89
C PHE A 272 -17.46 15.54 -6.30
N LEU A 273 -18.21 14.44 -6.30
CA LEU A 273 -19.58 14.38 -5.80
C LEU A 273 -19.60 13.68 -4.44
N ASP A 274 -20.47 14.15 -3.54
CA ASP A 274 -20.79 13.38 -2.32
C ASP A 274 -21.53 12.10 -2.76
N TRP A 275 -20.94 10.93 -2.49
CA TRP A 275 -21.52 9.65 -2.91
C TRP A 275 -22.86 9.39 -2.22
N MET A 276 -23.06 9.88 -1.00
CA MET A 276 -24.33 9.78 -0.27
C MET A 276 -25.33 10.88 -0.65
N ARG A 277 -25.06 11.70 -1.67
CA ARG A 277 -26.01 12.72 -2.10
C ARG A 277 -27.35 12.12 -2.50
N ARG A 278 -28.42 12.83 -2.17
CA ARG A 278 -29.77 12.51 -2.60
C ARG A 278 -29.86 12.69 -4.11
N ARG A 279 -29.94 11.58 -4.85
CA ARG A 279 -30.01 11.57 -6.32
C ARG A 279 -31.21 12.32 -6.88
N LYS A 280 -32.27 12.47 -6.08
CA LYS A 280 -33.49 13.20 -6.44
C LYS A 280 -33.46 14.68 -6.04
N SER A 281 -32.35 15.16 -5.46
CA SER A 281 -32.20 16.56 -5.06
C SER A 281 -31.82 17.45 -6.25
N PRO A 282 -32.32 18.70 -6.34
CA PRO A 282 -31.82 19.70 -7.29
C PRO A 282 -30.32 20.03 -7.12
N SER A 283 -29.74 19.67 -5.97
CA SER A 283 -28.32 19.86 -5.64
C SER A 283 -27.45 18.62 -5.88
N ARG A 284 -27.98 17.58 -6.55
CA ARG A 284 -27.25 16.31 -6.78
C ARG A 284 -25.98 16.48 -7.63
N ASP A 285 -25.83 17.56 -8.37
CA ASP A 285 -24.65 17.74 -9.23
C ASP A 285 -23.67 18.79 -8.66
N ILE A 286 -23.89 19.20 -7.41
CA ILE A 286 -23.00 20.11 -6.69
C ILE A 286 -21.80 19.32 -6.17
N SER A 287 -20.61 19.93 -6.28
CA SER A 287 -19.39 19.37 -5.73
C SER A 287 -19.53 19.08 -4.22
N ALA A 288 -18.88 18.02 -3.78
CA ALA A 288 -18.82 17.57 -2.40
C ALA A 288 -18.45 18.74 -1.48
N GLN A 289 -19.24 18.91 -0.43
CA GLN A 289 -19.02 19.99 0.52
C GLN A 289 -17.91 19.62 1.50
N PRO A 290 -17.12 20.60 1.96
CA PRO A 290 -15.93 20.33 2.78
C PRO A 290 -16.24 19.90 4.21
N THR A 291 -17.50 20.00 4.65
CA THR A 291 -17.92 19.52 5.99
C THR A 291 -19.25 18.79 5.92
N ILE A 292 -19.46 17.89 6.88
CA ILE A 292 -20.70 17.12 7.02
C ILE A 292 -21.90 18.04 7.20
N GLU A 293 -21.79 19.11 7.98
CA GLU A 293 -22.89 20.05 8.23
C GLU A 293 -23.36 20.74 6.95
N LEU A 294 -22.42 21.05 6.04
CA LEU A 294 -22.71 21.67 4.76
C LEU A 294 -23.28 20.66 3.75
N ALA A 295 -22.82 19.40 3.80
CA ALA A 295 -23.30 18.33 2.94
C ALA A 295 -24.70 17.82 3.33
N ARG A 296 -25.00 17.81 4.64
CA ARG A 296 -26.19 17.20 5.26
C ARG A 296 -27.54 17.51 4.57
N PRO A 297 -27.83 18.75 4.15
CA PRO A 297 -29.10 19.07 3.48
C PRO A 297 -29.30 18.32 2.15
N SER A 298 -28.21 17.92 1.50
CA SER A 298 -28.22 17.32 0.16
C SER A 298 -27.83 15.84 0.14
N ARG A 299 -27.53 15.23 1.29
CA ARG A 299 -27.17 13.80 1.43
C ARG A 299 -28.18 13.00 2.26
N TYR A 300 -28.15 11.68 2.10
CA TYR A 300 -28.82 10.76 3.02
C TYR A 300 -28.10 10.80 4.37
N ASP A 301 -28.86 10.95 5.45
CA ASP A 301 -28.31 10.75 6.80
C ASP A 301 -28.05 9.25 7.03
N PRO A 302 -27.12 8.87 7.92
CA PRO A 302 -26.74 7.46 8.15
C PRO A 302 -27.91 6.52 8.47
N TYR A 303 -28.97 7.02 9.11
CA TYR A 303 -30.16 6.23 9.43
C TYR A 303 -31.11 6.01 8.24
N GLU A 304 -31.00 6.82 7.19
CA GLU A 304 -31.81 6.73 5.97
C GLU A 304 -31.21 5.73 4.97
N ILE A 305 -29.91 5.45 5.03
CA ILE A 305 -29.21 4.65 4.03
C ILE A 305 -29.80 3.23 3.92
N ASN A 306 -30.17 2.58 5.03
CA ASN A 306 -30.84 1.25 4.98
C ASN A 306 -32.16 1.25 4.18
N LEU A 307 -32.79 2.41 4.00
CA LEU A 307 -34.03 2.57 3.23
C LEU A 307 -33.78 3.01 1.78
N HIS A 308 -32.62 3.60 1.50
CA HIS A 308 -32.28 4.24 0.23
C HIS A 308 -31.00 3.69 -0.41
N TRP A 309 -30.44 2.60 0.11
CA TRP A 309 -29.18 2.02 -0.40
C TRP A 309 -29.27 1.61 -1.87
N GLU A 310 -30.46 1.22 -2.33
CA GLU A 310 -30.74 0.92 -3.75
C GLU A 310 -30.69 2.16 -4.65
N GLU A 311 -30.67 3.37 -4.08
CA GLU A 311 -30.54 4.64 -4.80
C GLU A 311 -29.08 5.13 -4.89
N LEU A 312 -28.12 4.40 -4.30
CA LEU A 312 -26.70 4.69 -4.37
C LEU A 312 -26.06 3.92 -5.53
N ASP A 313 -25.23 4.60 -6.32
CA ASP A 313 -24.50 3.98 -7.42
C ASP A 313 -23.33 3.15 -6.88
N PHE A 314 -22.95 2.09 -7.60
CA PHE A 314 -21.71 1.39 -7.30
C PHE A 314 -20.52 2.30 -7.59
N VAL A 315 -19.42 2.12 -6.86
CA VAL A 315 -18.18 2.85 -7.13
C VAL A 315 -17.09 1.86 -7.50
N LEU A 316 -16.59 2.00 -8.72
CA LEU A 316 -15.48 1.20 -9.24
C LEU A 316 -14.39 2.19 -9.69
N HIS A 317 -13.14 1.92 -9.32
CA HIS A 317 -11.99 2.78 -9.66
C HIS A 317 -12.19 4.26 -9.27
N GLY A 318 -12.92 4.53 -8.17
CA GLY A 318 -13.19 5.90 -7.70
C GLY A 318 -14.30 6.65 -8.45
N GLN A 319 -14.99 6.01 -9.40
CA GLN A 319 -16.06 6.60 -10.20
C GLN A 319 -17.42 5.92 -9.94
N GLU A 320 -18.50 6.71 -9.89
CA GLU A 320 -19.87 6.18 -9.81
C GLU A 320 -20.28 5.49 -11.11
N THR A 321 -20.81 4.27 -11.00
CA THR A 321 -21.28 3.48 -12.14
C THR A 321 -22.79 3.25 -12.04
N LYS A 322 -23.55 3.76 -13.04
CA LYS A 322 -25.03 3.66 -13.11
C LYS A 322 -25.54 2.24 -13.43
N SER A 323 -24.64 1.26 -13.57
CA SER A 323 -24.94 -0.14 -13.83
C SER A 323 -23.88 -1.05 -13.23
N THR A 324 -24.20 -2.32 -12.97
CA THR A 324 -23.21 -3.40 -13.12
C THR A 324 -22.57 -3.14 -14.48
N PRO A 325 -21.24 -3.07 -14.63
CA PRO A 325 -20.68 -2.99 -15.96
C PRO A 325 -21.28 -4.17 -16.73
N GLU A 326 -22.18 -3.92 -17.70
CA GLU A 326 -22.03 -4.73 -18.90
C GLU A 326 -20.59 -4.43 -19.28
N PRO A 327 -19.73 -5.45 -19.40
CA PRO A 327 -18.40 -5.22 -19.89
C PRO A 327 -18.60 -4.71 -21.32
N ARG A 328 -18.78 -3.40 -21.45
CA ARG A 328 -18.57 -2.65 -22.66
C ARG A 328 -17.07 -2.70 -22.81
N PHE A 329 -16.59 -3.87 -23.25
CA PHE A 329 -15.53 -3.96 -24.23
C PHE A 329 -16.03 -3.22 -25.48
N GLY A 330 -16.24 -1.91 -25.34
CA GLY A 330 -16.55 -1.02 -26.43
C GLY A 330 -15.25 -0.93 -27.20
N HIS A 331 -15.08 -1.87 -28.12
CA HIS A 331 -14.20 -1.92 -29.29
C HIS A 331 -13.31 -0.70 -29.59
N ARG A 332 -12.50 -0.21 -28.64
CA ARG A 332 -11.12 0.12 -28.96
C ARG A 332 -10.42 -1.23 -28.96
N GLN A 333 -9.83 -1.59 -30.08
CA GLN A 333 -9.11 -2.86 -30.25
C GLN A 333 -8.24 -3.07 -29.00
N VAL A 334 -8.65 -3.99 -28.12
CA VAL A 334 -7.65 -4.72 -27.33
C VAL A 334 -6.69 -5.20 -28.40
N ASN A 335 -5.43 -4.78 -28.32
CA ASN A 335 -4.39 -5.26 -29.24
C ASN A 335 -4.58 -6.77 -29.40
N GLU A 336 -4.46 -7.27 -30.64
CA GLU A 336 -4.63 -8.70 -30.88
C GLU A 336 -3.74 -9.46 -29.89
N PRO A 337 -4.29 -10.43 -29.12
CA PRO A 337 -3.51 -11.15 -28.13
C PRO A 337 -2.28 -11.74 -28.82
N TYR A 338 -1.14 -11.80 -28.09
CA TYR A 338 0.10 -12.31 -28.67
C TYR A 338 -0.14 -13.63 -29.42
N GLU A 339 0.41 -13.75 -30.64
CA GLU A 339 0.27 -14.93 -31.48
C GLU A 339 0.87 -16.15 -30.77
N ASP A 340 2.06 -15.98 -30.20
CA ASP A 340 2.81 -17.02 -29.51
C ASP A 340 3.68 -16.48 -28.34
N LEU A 341 4.34 -17.42 -27.65
CA LEU A 341 5.24 -17.15 -26.53
C LEU A 341 6.44 -16.30 -26.94
N ASP A 342 6.95 -16.46 -28.17
CA ASP A 342 8.12 -15.73 -28.65
C ASP A 342 7.79 -14.25 -28.85
N GLN A 343 6.63 -13.93 -29.39
CA GLN A 343 6.15 -12.56 -29.52
C GLN A 343 5.98 -11.89 -28.16
N MET A 344 5.38 -12.59 -27.19
CA MET A 344 5.18 -12.07 -25.83
C MET A 344 6.52 -11.78 -25.13
N ILE A 345 7.50 -12.70 -25.22
CA ILE A 345 8.82 -12.49 -24.61
C ILE A 345 9.61 -11.39 -25.34
N ASP A 346 9.51 -11.33 -26.67
CA ASP A 346 10.14 -10.27 -27.47
C ASP A 346 9.64 -8.89 -27.04
N ASP A 347 8.33 -8.76 -26.83
CA ASP A 347 7.69 -7.51 -26.40
C ASP A 347 8.06 -7.12 -24.95
N LEU A 348 7.97 -8.08 -24.01
CA LEU A 348 8.42 -7.88 -22.62
C LEU A 348 9.89 -7.41 -22.54
N ALA A 349 10.78 -8.02 -23.33
CA ALA A 349 12.22 -7.79 -23.24
C ALA A 349 12.74 -6.62 -24.09
N ASN A 350 12.07 -6.28 -25.19
CA ASN A 350 12.54 -5.23 -26.11
C ASN A 350 11.68 -3.96 -26.07
N THR A 351 10.44 -4.05 -25.58
CA THR A 351 9.53 -2.91 -25.45
C THR A 351 9.32 -2.58 -23.98
N LEU A 352 8.51 -3.37 -23.27
CA LEU A 352 7.96 -3.04 -21.96
C LEU A 352 9.04 -2.76 -20.91
N ALA A 353 9.94 -3.71 -20.63
CA ALA A 353 11.01 -3.50 -19.64
C ALA A 353 11.88 -2.26 -19.93
N ARG A 354 12.07 -1.96 -21.22
CA ARG A 354 12.91 -0.83 -21.63
C ARG A 354 12.19 0.49 -21.54
N LEU A 355 10.89 0.49 -21.81
CA LEU A 355 10.00 1.61 -21.65
C LEU A 355 9.93 2.03 -20.18
N GLU A 356 9.72 1.08 -19.25
CA GLU A 356 9.66 1.35 -17.81
C GLU A 356 10.88 2.14 -17.30
N LEU A 357 12.09 1.69 -17.62
CA LEU A 357 13.31 2.38 -17.21
C LEU A 357 13.44 3.76 -17.86
N THR A 358 12.97 3.90 -19.10
CA THR A 358 13.03 5.15 -19.85
C THR A 358 12.10 6.20 -19.23
N LEU A 359 10.85 5.81 -18.94
CA LEU A 359 9.86 6.66 -18.28
C LEU A 359 10.33 7.05 -16.87
N ALA A 360 10.88 6.11 -16.09
CA ALA A 360 11.47 6.40 -14.79
C ALA A 360 12.51 7.54 -14.86
N PHE A 361 13.39 7.52 -15.87
CA PHE A 361 14.41 8.57 -16.06
C PHE A 361 13.82 9.91 -16.51
N GLU A 362 12.84 9.91 -17.42
CA GLU A 362 12.17 11.15 -17.82
C GLU A 362 11.41 11.79 -16.64
N TYR A 363 10.71 10.98 -15.84
CA TYR A 363 9.95 11.44 -14.69
C TYR A 363 10.86 11.93 -13.56
N LEU A 364 11.97 11.24 -13.27
CA LEU A 364 12.97 11.71 -12.32
C LEU A 364 13.58 13.05 -12.73
N TYR A 365 13.92 13.21 -14.02
CA TYR A 365 14.49 14.46 -14.51
C TYR A 365 13.49 15.62 -14.37
N ALA A 366 12.23 15.38 -14.71
CA ALA A 366 11.15 16.34 -14.49
C ALA A 366 10.97 16.66 -12.99
N TYR A 367 11.02 15.66 -12.11
CA TYR A 367 10.99 15.84 -10.65
C TYR A 367 12.12 16.75 -10.14
N PHE A 368 13.37 16.50 -10.53
CA PHE A 368 14.52 17.31 -10.09
C PHE A 368 14.47 18.74 -10.63
N SER A 369 13.73 18.98 -11.72
CA SER A 369 13.51 20.32 -12.23
C SER A 369 12.53 21.16 -11.41
N LEU A 370 11.69 20.56 -10.56
CA LEU A 370 10.78 21.30 -9.68
C LEU A 370 11.55 21.88 -8.48
N ARG A 371 11.20 23.10 -8.07
CA ARG A 371 11.70 23.68 -6.81
C ARG A 371 11.14 22.92 -5.60
N ALA A 372 11.95 22.77 -4.57
CA ALA A 372 11.54 22.20 -3.31
C ALA A 372 10.78 23.23 -2.45
N PRO A 373 9.88 22.79 -1.54
CA PRO A 373 9.06 23.69 -0.73
C PRO A 373 9.85 24.69 0.12
N ASP A 374 11.05 24.31 0.57
CA ASP A 374 11.99 25.13 1.34
C ASP A 374 12.68 26.21 0.52
N GLU A 375 12.63 26.12 -0.82
CA GLU A 375 13.16 27.16 -1.70
C GLU A 375 12.21 28.35 -1.86
N VAL A 376 10.96 28.25 -1.40
CA VAL A 376 9.97 29.34 -1.49
C VAL A 376 10.28 30.42 -0.46
N THR A 377 10.52 31.66 -0.92
CA THR A 377 10.82 32.77 -0.01
C THR A 377 9.57 33.25 0.72
N GLU A 378 9.75 33.91 1.88
CA GLU A 378 8.61 34.50 2.61
C GLU A 378 7.80 35.50 1.77
N GLU A 379 8.46 36.23 0.86
CA GLU A 379 7.79 37.15 -0.05
C GLU A 379 6.95 36.41 -1.08
N GLN A 380 7.49 35.34 -1.67
CA GLN A 380 6.75 34.49 -2.59
C GLN A 380 5.55 33.83 -1.90
N ALA A 381 5.72 33.34 -0.68
CA ALA A 381 4.64 32.74 0.10
C ALA A 381 3.50 33.74 0.43
N ARG A 382 3.83 35.02 0.64
CA ARG A 382 2.83 36.08 0.83
C ARG A 382 2.05 36.39 -0.46
N ASN A 383 2.74 36.40 -1.60
CA ASN A 383 2.13 36.71 -2.90
C ASN A 383 1.39 35.51 -3.51
N TRP A 384 1.80 34.28 -3.16
CA TRP A 384 1.25 33.02 -3.65
C TRP A 384 0.96 32.07 -2.49
N PRO A 385 -0.12 32.30 -1.72
CA PRO A 385 -0.51 31.42 -0.62
C PRO A 385 -0.87 30.05 -1.17
N GLY A 386 -0.06 29.03 -0.88
CA GLY A 386 -0.24 27.65 -1.38
C GLY A 386 0.98 27.08 -2.10
N LEU A 387 1.84 27.93 -2.68
CA LEU A 387 2.95 27.50 -3.54
C LEU A 387 3.84 26.42 -2.92
N ALA A 388 4.24 26.57 -1.66
CA ALA A 388 5.09 25.58 -0.99
C ALA A 388 4.38 24.23 -0.77
N ASN A 389 3.06 24.23 -0.55
CA ASN A 389 2.28 23.00 -0.40
C ASN A 389 2.01 22.35 -1.76
N ASP A 390 1.71 23.15 -2.78
CA ASP A 390 1.51 22.66 -4.15
C ASP A 390 2.82 22.06 -4.71
N LEU A 391 3.97 22.67 -4.44
CA LEU A 391 5.28 22.11 -4.77
C LEU A 391 5.55 20.80 -4.04
N ARG A 392 5.16 20.70 -2.76
CA ARG A 392 5.31 19.45 -2.00
C ARG A 392 4.47 18.34 -2.62
N ALA A 393 3.21 18.63 -2.93
CA ALA A 393 2.28 17.70 -3.54
C ALA A 393 2.76 17.28 -4.94
N ALA A 394 3.05 18.23 -5.83
CA ALA A 394 3.55 17.95 -7.18
C ALA A 394 4.82 17.09 -7.17
N ARG A 395 5.80 17.40 -6.30
CA ARG A 395 7.02 16.60 -6.15
C ARG A 395 6.72 15.19 -5.65
N GLN A 396 5.83 15.04 -4.67
CA GLN A 396 5.44 13.73 -4.15
C GLN A 396 4.74 12.88 -5.23
N LEU A 397 3.85 13.48 -6.02
CA LEU A 397 3.11 12.79 -7.07
C LEU A 397 4.05 12.30 -8.19
N ILE A 398 4.90 13.17 -8.75
CA ILE A 398 5.85 12.77 -9.81
C ILE A 398 6.85 11.74 -9.31
N LEU A 399 7.40 11.92 -8.11
CA LEU A 399 8.34 10.93 -7.54
C LEU A 399 7.67 9.58 -7.31
N GLY A 400 6.42 9.59 -6.83
CA GLY A 400 5.64 8.37 -6.65
C GLY A 400 5.43 7.61 -7.96
N VAL A 401 5.17 8.31 -9.06
CA VAL A 401 5.06 7.68 -10.39
C VAL A 401 6.41 7.13 -10.85
N ALA A 402 7.50 7.90 -10.73
CA ALA A 402 8.83 7.42 -11.10
C ALA A 402 9.27 6.16 -10.32
N ILE A 403 8.92 6.06 -9.04
CA ILE A 403 9.17 4.86 -8.23
C ILE A 403 8.29 3.68 -8.69
N SER A 404 7.06 3.95 -9.14
CA SER A 404 6.19 2.95 -9.75
C SER A 404 6.84 2.35 -10.99
N GLU A 405 7.38 3.16 -11.90
CA GLU A 405 8.07 2.64 -13.10
C GLU A 405 9.29 1.77 -12.76
N MET A 406 10.03 2.12 -11.70
CA MET A 406 11.12 1.28 -11.21
C MET A 406 10.61 -0.07 -10.68
N THR A 407 9.40 -0.08 -10.10
CA THR A 407 8.72 -1.28 -9.63
C THR A 407 8.18 -2.10 -10.80
N HIS A 408 7.63 -1.45 -11.83
CA HIS A 408 7.19 -2.07 -13.07
C HIS A 408 8.36 -2.76 -13.77
N LEU A 409 9.51 -2.08 -13.89
CA LEU A 409 10.74 -2.66 -14.42
C LEU A 409 11.11 -3.97 -13.71
N ARG A 410 11.01 -4.00 -12.37
CA ARG A 410 11.21 -5.22 -11.59
C ARG A 410 10.19 -6.28 -11.96
N TRP A 411 8.89 -5.94 -12.00
CA TRP A 411 7.83 -6.90 -12.30
C TRP A 411 7.89 -7.46 -13.72
N VAL A 412 8.29 -6.67 -14.72
CA VAL A 412 8.52 -7.17 -16.07
C VAL A 412 9.68 -8.16 -16.10
N ASN A 413 10.79 -7.84 -15.42
CA ASN A 413 11.90 -8.78 -15.27
C ASN A 413 11.44 -10.05 -14.52
N GLN A 414 10.58 -9.91 -13.51
CA GLN A 414 10.00 -11.03 -12.78
C GLN A 414 9.17 -11.95 -13.67
N THR A 415 8.30 -11.36 -14.48
CA THR A 415 7.54 -12.08 -15.50
C THR A 415 8.47 -12.80 -16.47
N LEU A 416 9.52 -12.14 -16.95
CA LEU A 416 10.52 -12.73 -17.86
C LEU A 416 11.22 -13.94 -17.24
N TRP A 417 11.72 -13.86 -16.00
CA TRP A 417 12.43 -15.00 -15.42
C TRP A 417 11.51 -16.15 -15.04
N ILE A 418 10.26 -15.88 -14.62
CA ILE A 418 9.25 -16.93 -14.41
C ILE A 418 8.94 -17.66 -15.73
N LEU A 419 8.79 -16.92 -16.83
CA LEU A 419 8.59 -17.51 -18.15
C LEU A 419 9.81 -18.30 -18.62
N CYS A 420 11.02 -17.76 -18.40
CA CYS A 420 12.25 -18.46 -18.77
C CYS A 420 12.41 -19.77 -17.99
N ASP A 421 12.12 -19.79 -16.69
CA ASP A 421 12.15 -21.01 -15.88
C ASP A 421 11.11 -22.03 -16.36
N ALA A 422 9.85 -21.60 -16.50
CA ALA A 422 8.74 -22.47 -16.92
C ALA A 422 8.93 -23.06 -18.33
N PHE A 423 9.57 -22.31 -19.24
CA PHE A 423 9.80 -22.69 -20.63
C PHE A 423 11.29 -22.76 -20.97
N THR A 424 12.12 -23.26 -20.04
CA THR A 424 13.61 -23.26 -20.18
C THR A 424 14.08 -23.93 -21.47
N ASP A 425 13.44 -25.01 -21.91
CA ASP A 425 13.80 -25.72 -23.14
C ASP A 425 13.59 -24.90 -24.43
N HIS A 426 12.67 -23.92 -24.39
CA HIS A 426 12.33 -23.05 -25.51
C HIS A 426 13.07 -21.71 -25.44
N THR A 427 13.16 -21.14 -24.24
CA THR A 427 13.64 -19.77 -23.99
C THR A 427 15.11 -19.70 -23.60
N GLY A 428 15.70 -20.80 -23.11
CA GLY A 428 17.04 -20.78 -22.53
C GLY A 428 17.10 -20.01 -21.19
N PRO A 429 18.32 -19.69 -20.70
CA PRO A 429 18.48 -19.04 -19.41
C PRO A 429 18.01 -17.59 -19.44
N TYR A 430 17.36 -17.15 -18.36
CA TYR A 430 16.97 -15.77 -18.13
C TYR A 430 18.17 -14.80 -18.24
N LYS A 431 17.93 -13.63 -18.84
CA LYS A 431 18.91 -12.54 -18.95
C LYS A 431 18.23 -11.22 -18.57
N PRO A 432 18.69 -10.53 -17.51
CA PRO A 432 18.11 -9.27 -17.06
C PRO A 432 18.01 -8.19 -18.13
N VAL A 433 16.89 -7.47 -18.14
CA VAL A 433 16.64 -6.33 -19.02
C VAL A 433 16.56 -5.08 -18.16
N VAL A 434 17.70 -4.39 -18.06
CA VAL A 434 17.85 -3.10 -17.38
C VAL A 434 18.52 -2.17 -18.37
N SER A 435 17.74 -1.68 -19.34
CA SER A 435 18.23 -0.88 -20.49
C SER A 435 17.10 -0.03 -21.05
N VAL A 436 17.40 1.14 -21.59
CA VAL A 436 16.37 2.07 -22.13
C VAL A 436 15.92 1.72 -23.56
N ILE A 437 14.74 2.23 -23.96
CA ILE A 437 14.19 2.10 -25.31
C ILE A 437 14.69 3.24 -26.20
N GLY A 438 14.75 3.01 -27.51
CA GLY A 438 15.16 4.04 -28.48
C GLY A 438 14.06 5.01 -28.90
N ASP A 439 12.80 4.57 -28.76
CA ASP A 439 11.61 5.26 -29.22
C ASP A 439 10.51 5.07 -28.16
N VAL A 440 9.95 6.17 -27.68
CA VAL A 440 8.89 6.24 -26.67
C VAL A 440 7.57 6.59 -27.38
N PRO A 441 6.44 5.93 -27.03
CA PRO A 441 5.13 6.32 -27.52
C PRO A 441 4.79 7.78 -27.15
N ALA A 442 4.17 8.50 -28.08
CA ALA A 442 3.69 9.87 -27.87
C ALA A 442 2.42 10.13 -28.69
N PRO A 443 1.53 11.02 -28.23
CA PRO A 443 0.35 11.41 -29.00
C PRO A 443 0.77 12.14 -30.29
N ASP A 444 0.07 11.88 -31.39
CA ASP A 444 0.24 12.65 -32.62
C ASP A 444 -0.26 14.10 -32.38
N PRO A 445 0.58 15.14 -32.57
CA PRO A 445 0.19 16.53 -32.40
C PRO A 445 -0.99 16.96 -33.30
N ASP A 446 -1.15 16.33 -34.46
CA ASP A 446 -2.19 16.64 -35.45
C ASP A 446 -3.44 15.77 -35.26
N ASN A 447 -3.34 14.63 -34.58
CA ASN A 447 -4.46 13.74 -34.26
C ASN A 447 -4.27 13.06 -32.89
N PRO A 448 -4.85 13.57 -31.80
CA PRO A 448 -4.68 13.01 -30.44
C PRO A 448 -5.19 11.57 -30.26
N ASP A 449 -5.93 11.03 -31.24
CA ASP A 449 -6.39 9.64 -31.26
C ASP A 449 -5.43 8.70 -32.02
N GLU A 450 -4.40 9.25 -32.66
CA GLU A 450 -3.30 8.52 -33.29
C GLU A 450 -1.99 8.73 -32.50
N GLU A 451 -1.10 7.74 -32.58
CA GLU A 451 0.16 7.74 -31.85
C GLU A 451 1.34 7.77 -32.81
N ILE A 452 2.36 8.53 -32.42
CA ILE A 452 3.67 8.56 -33.05
C ILE A 452 4.72 8.10 -32.05
N THR A 453 5.90 7.76 -32.53
CA THR A 453 7.06 7.56 -31.66
C THR A 453 7.94 8.79 -31.63
N ARG A 454 8.57 9.02 -30.47
CA ARG A 454 9.58 10.06 -30.28
C ARG A 454 10.83 9.50 -29.62
N PRO A 455 12.01 10.14 -29.78
CA PRO A 455 13.17 9.76 -28.98
C PRO A 455 12.94 10.07 -27.49
N PRO A 456 13.57 9.31 -26.59
CA PRO A 456 13.67 9.65 -25.17
C PRO A 456 14.27 11.05 -24.99
N SER A 457 13.74 11.82 -24.03
CA SER A 457 14.20 13.19 -23.81
C SER A 457 14.06 13.68 -22.36
N LEU A 458 15.15 14.21 -21.82
CA LEU A 458 15.23 14.73 -20.45
C LEU A 458 14.76 16.18 -20.40
N ARG A 459 13.53 16.40 -19.90
CA ARG A 459 12.87 17.71 -19.99
C ARG A 459 12.34 18.19 -18.63
N PRO A 460 12.46 19.49 -18.32
CA PRO A 460 11.85 20.06 -17.11
C PRO A 460 10.33 19.89 -17.08
N ALA A 461 9.74 19.85 -15.88
CA ALA A 461 8.31 19.68 -15.61
C ALA A 461 7.47 20.92 -15.98
N THR A 462 7.57 21.39 -17.22
CA THR A 462 6.70 22.45 -17.74
C THR A 462 5.27 21.94 -17.89
N GLN A 463 4.30 22.85 -18.02
CA GLN A 463 2.89 22.49 -18.23
C GLN A 463 2.69 21.59 -19.47
N ASP A 464 3.49 21.81 -20.52
CA ASP A 464 3.41 21.03 -21.75
C ASP A 464 4.02 19.63 -21.55
N VAL A 465 5.15 19.52 -20.85
CA VAL A 465 5.79 18.22 -20.54
C VAL A 465 4.91 17.39 -19.61
N ILE A 466 4.33 18.00 -18.58
CA ILE A 466 3.38 17.30 -17.70
C ILE A 466 2.14 16.87 -18.48
N GLN A 467 1.64 17.69 -19.41
CA GLN A 467 0.54 17.25 -20.28
C GLN A 467 0.94 16.05 -21.11
N GLU A 468 2.14 16.02 -21.66
CA GLU A 468 2.59 14.85 -22.41
C GLU A 468 2.65 13.59 -21.53
N PHE A 469 3.07 13.71 -20.27
CA PHE A 469 3.00 12.58 -19.33
C PHE A 469 1.56 12.14 -19.05
N VAL A 470 0.60 13.09 -18.96
CA VAL A 470 -0.83 12.75 -18.90
C VAL A 470 -1.28 11.97 -20.13
N GLU A 471 -0.73 12.27 -21.31
CA GLU A 471 -1.08 11.55 -22.54
C GLU A 471 -0.45 10.17 -22.62
N VAL A 472 0.81 10.03 -22.20
CA VAL A 472 1.51 8.74 -22.15
C VAL A 472 0.79 7.76 -21.22
N GLU A 473 0.37 8.23 -20.04
CA GLU A 473 -0.32 7.39 -19.04
C GLU A 473 -1.83 7.25 -19.27
N ARG A 474 -2.38 7.84 -20.34
CA ARG A 474 -3.83 7.87 -20.56
C ARG A 474 -4.40 6.44 -20.66
N PRO A 475 -5.48 6.12 -19.92
CA PRO A 475 -6.17 4.84 -20.06
C PRO A 475 -6.63 4.61 -21.50
N GLY A 476 -6.32 3.43 -22.05
CA GLY A 476 -6.53 3.08 -23.45
C GLY A 476 -5.59 3.78 -24.45
N GLY A 477 -4.48 4.37 -23.98
CA GLY A 477 -3.32 4.76 -24.79
C GLY A 477 -2.29 3.61 -24.92
N ALA A 478 -1.19 3.82 -25.64
CA ALA A 478 -0.23 2.77 -26.02
C ALA A 478 0.23 1.89 -24.85
N VAL A 479 0.68 2.52 -23.76
CA VAL A 479 1.30 1.83 -22.61
C VAL A 479 0.28 0.96 -21.88
N ASP A 480 -0.89 1.52 -21.59
CA ASP A 480 -2.04 0.81 -20.99
C ASP A 480 -2.53 -0.33 -21.90
N THR A 481 -2.47 -0.13 -23.23
CA THR A 481 -2.92 -1.14 -24.19
C THR A 481 -1.94 -2.32 -24.32
N GLU A 482 -0.62 -2.10 -24.12
CA GLU A 482 0.37 -3.19 -24.17
C GLU A 482 0.25 -4.13 -22.95
N TYR A 483 0.09 -3.61 -21.74
CA TYR A 483 -0.17 -4.46 -20.57
C TYR A 483 -1.56 -5.11 -20.59
N ALA A 484 -2.58 -4.42 -21.12
CA ALA A 484 -3.89 -5.03 -21.33
C ALA A 484 -3.82 -6.26 -22.26
N ALA A 485 -2.98 -6.22 -23.30
CA ALA A 485 -2.76 -7.37 -24.20
C ALA A 485 -2.07 -8.54 -23.47
N LEU A 486 -1.09 -8.26 -22.62
CA LEU A 486 -0.43 -9.26 -21.78
C LEU A 486 -1.41 -9.90 -20.78
N VAL A 487 -2.20 -9.08 -20.08
CA VAL A 487 -3.23 -9.55 -19.15
C VAL A 487 -4.24 -10.44 -19.87
N ALA A 488 -4.75 -10.01 -21.04
CA ALA A 488 -5.68 -10.78 -21.84
C ALA A 488 -5.06 -12.12 -22.28
N HIS A 489 -3.84 -12.10 -22.81
CA HIS A 489 -3.15 -13.29 -23.29
C HIS A 489 -2.90 -14.33 -22.18
N LEU A 490 -2.50 -13.88 -20.98
CA LEU A 490 -2.27 -14.76 -19.84
C LEU A 490 -3.60 -15.35 -19.31
N ARG A 491 -4.65 -14.53 -19.20
CA ARG A 491 -5.96 -14.95 -18.67
C ARG A 491 -6.73 -15.89 -19.61
N GLU A 492 -6.54 -15.78 -20.92
CA GLU A 492 -7.16 -16.67 -21.90
C GLU A 492 -6.56 -18.08 -21.88
N ARG A 493 -5.35 -18.26 -21.32
CA ARG A 493 -4.61 -19.53 -21.30
C ARG A 493 -4.13 -19.91 -19.87
N PRO A 494 -5.03 -20.00 -18.88
CA PRO A 494 -4.66 -20.18 -17.47
C PRO A 494 -4.00 -21.54 -17.18
N ASP A 495 -4.25 -22.56 -18.02
CA ASP A 495 -3.65 -23.89 -17.88
C ASP A 495 -2.24 -23.99 -18.52
N PHE A 496 -1.85 -23.00 -19.33
CA PHE A 496 -0.57 -23.01 -20.05
C PHE A 496 0.52 -22.26 -19.29
N TYR A 497 0.17 -21.21 -18.56
CA TYR A 497 1.10 -20.36 -17.83
C TYR A 497 1.16 -20.69 -16.32
N PRO A 498 2.27 -20.36 -15.64
CA PRO A 498 2.36 -20.50 -14.18
C PRO A 498 1.24 -19.76 -13.44
N VAL A 499 0.69 -20.39 -12.39
CA VAL A 499 -0.39 -19.82 -11.58
C VAL A 499 0.04 -18.50 -10.94
N GLY A 500 -0.78 -17.46 -11.09
CA GLY A 500 -0.55 -16.13 -10.50
C GLY A 500 0.38 -15.22 -11.33
N LEU A 501 0.86 -15.67 -12.50
CA LEU A 501 1.67 -14.82 -13.40
C LEU A 501 0.87 -13.63 -13.94
N ASP A 502 -0.43 -13.81 -14.21
CA ASP A 502 -1.34 -12.75 -14.65
C ASP A 502 -1.53 -11.67 -13.58
N GLU A 503 -1.41 -12.00 -12.29
CA GLU A 503 -1.51 -11.01 -11.21
C GLU A 503 -0.38 -9.97 -11.28
N LEU A 504 0.82 -10.32 -11.75
CA LEU A 504 1.92 -9.37 -11.93
C LEU A 504 1.61 -8.37 -13.05
N ALA A 505 1.09 -8.86 -14.18
CA ALA A 505 0.69 -8.00 -15.30
C ALA A 505 -0.48 -7.08 -14.92
N VAL A 506 -1.46 -7.59 -14.17
CA VAL A 506 -2.60 -6.82 -13.67
C VAL A 506 -2.17 -5.71 -12.73
N ARG A 507 -1.13 -5.92 -11.91
CA ARG A 507 -0.60 -4.88 -11.01
C ARG A 507 -0.04 -3.70 -11.80
N ILE A 508 0.76 -3.97 -12.85
CA ILE A 508 1.31 -2.92 -13.72
C ILE A 508 0.19 -2.17 -14.43
N ASP A 509 -0.73 -2.90 -15.07
CA ASP A 509 -1.90 -2.35 -15.77
C ASP A 509 -2.76 -1.44 -14.88
N THR A 510 -3.01 -1.84 -13.63
CA THR A 510 -3.85 -1.06 -12.70
C THR A 510 -3.18 0.26 -12.28
N ASP A 511 -1.85 0.32 -12.24
CA ASP A 511 -1.11 1.50 -11.78
C ASP A 511 -1.16 2.65 -12.82
N GLY A 512 -1.32 2.36 -14.12
CA GLY A 512 -1.40 3.37 -15.18
C GLY A 512 -2.52 4.40 -14.97
N LEU A 513 -3.72 3.97 -14.56
CA LEU A 513 -4.82 4.87 -14.22
C LEU A 513 -4.46 5.81 -13.04
N SER A 514 -3.72 5.30 -12.06
CA SER A 514 -3.23 6.08 -10.92
C SER A 514 -2.22 7.13 -11.40
N HIS A 515 -1.32 6.76 -12.30
CA HIS A 515 -0.30 7.66 -12.86
C HIS A 515 -0.92 8.79 -13.67
N PHE A 516 -1.86 8.45 -14.56
CA PHE A 516 -2.67 9.41 -15.30
C PHE A 516 -3.28 10.47 -14.38
N GLN A 517 -3.95 10.01 -13.31
CA GLN A 517 -4.58 10.91 -12.35
C GLN A 517 -3.55 11.76 -11.61
N LYS A 518 -2.43 11.18 -11.16
CA LYS A 518 -1.34 11.89 -10.48
C LYS A 518 -0.73 12.99 -11.36
N PHE A 519 -0.52 12.76 -12.66
CA PHE A 519 -0.02 13.78 -13.58
C PHE A 519 -1.07 14.86 -13.88
N ARG A 520 -2.36 14.50 -14.02
CA ARG A 520 -3.44 15.49 -14.17
C ARG A 520 -3.55 16.40 -12.95
N ASP A 521 -3.48 15.84 -11.76
CA ASP A 521 -3.51 16.59 -10.51
C ASP A 521 -2.28 17.48 -10.38
N THR A 522 -1.09 16.97 -10.71
CA THR A 522 0.14 17.76 -10.75
C THR A 522 0.02 18.95 -11.70
N LYS A 523 -0.49 18.71 -12.92
CA LYS A 523 -0.71 19.78 -13.90
C LYS A 523 -1.65 20.85 -13.33
N ARG A 524 -2.79 20.42 -12.79
CA ARG A 524 -3.82 21.29 -12.21
C ARG A 524 -3.29 22.11 -11.03
N MET A 525 -2.50 21.51 -10.15
CA MET A 525 -1.86 22.19 -9.01
C MET A 525 -0.89 23.28 -9.47
N LEU A 526 -0.18 23.05 -10.58
CA LEU A 526 0.81 24.00 -11.09
C LEU A 526 0.24 25.05 -12.06
N THR A 527 -0.97 24.86 -12.58
CA THR A 527 -1.67 25.80 -13.49
C THR A 527 -1.69 27.25 -12.99
N PRO A 528 -1.97 27.55 -11.70
CA PRO A 528 -1.96 28.93 -11.21
C PRO A 528 -0.62 29.66 -11.41
N TYR A 529 0.47 28.90 -11.50
CA TYR A 529 1.83 29.41 -11.63
C TYR A 529 2.37 29.36 -13.07
N ALA A 530 1.59 28.85 -14.04
CA ALA A 530 2.02 28.61 -15.41
C ALA A 530 2.57 29.85 -16.14
N GLN A 531 2.05 31.04 -15.82
CA GLN A 531 2.54 32.30 -16.40
C GLN A 531 3.89 32.76 -15.83
N ASN A 532 4.33 32.18 -14.71
CA ASN A 532 5.55 32.53 -14.00
C ASN A 532 6.33 31.24 -13.64
N PRO A 533 6.88 30.52 -14.64
CA PRO A 533 7.50 29.21 -14.44
C PRO A 533 8.63 29.20 -13.40
N ASP A 534 9.38 30.30 -13.27
CA ASP A 534 10.45 30.45 -12.27
C ASP A 534 9.95 30.35 -10.81
N LEU A 535 8.63 30.45 -10.57
CA LEU A 535 8.05 30.21 -9.25
C LEU A 535 8.13 28.75 -8.82
N TYR A 536 8.05 27.81 -9.77
CA TYR A 536 7.95 26.39 -9.46
C TYR A 536 9.02 25.53 -10.14
N LEU A 537 9.70 26.05 -11.16
CA LEU A 537 10.82 25.38 -11.84
C LEU A 537 12.17 25.96 -11.42
N ARG A 538 13.15 25.07 -11.35
CA ARG A 538 14.58 25.39 -11.33
C ARG A 538 15.05 25.59 -12.79
N PRO A 539 16.06 26.43 -13.03
CA PRO A 539 16.62 26.66 -14.37
C PRO A 539 17.57 25.52 -14.80
N VAL A 540 17.11 24.27 -14.68
CA VAL A 540 17.90 23.06 -14.91
C VAL A 540 18.15 22.85 -16.39
N LYS A 541 19.40 22.53 -16.74
CA LYS A 541 19.81 22.09 -18.08
C LYS A 541 20.51 20.76 -18.01
N GLU A 542 20.30 19.92 -19.02
CA GLU A 542 20.99 18.64 -19.11
C GLU A 542 22.50 18.91 -19.19
N ALA A 543 23.25 18.29 -18.29
CA ALA A 543 24.70 18.44 -18.25
C ALA A 543 25.36 17.62 -19.36
N ALA A 544 26.57 18.05 -19.76
CA ALA A 544 27.40 17.22 -20.61
C ALA A 544 27.88 15.98 -19.83
N ALA A 545 27.91 14.81 -20.47
CA ALA A 545 28.31 13.55 -19.84
C ALA A 545 29.75 13.56 -19.30
N ASP A 546 30.62 14.42 -19.84
CA ASP A 546 32.00 14.60 -19.40
C ASP A 546 32.17 15.72 -18.35
N ASP A 547 31.08 16.35 -17.90
CA ASP A 547 31.13 17.36 -16.84
C ASP A 547 31.61 16.73 -15.52
N PRO A 548 32.70 17.25 -14.91
CA PRO A 548 33.25 16.70 -13.68
C PRO A 548 32.28 16.78 -12.49
N LEU A 549 31.31 17.69 -12.49
CA LEU A 549 30.30 17.80 -11.44
C LEU A 549 29.29 16.67 -11.50
N VAL A 550 28.98 16.16 -12.69
CA VAL A 550 27.92 15.15 -12.89
C VAL A 550 28.48 13.73 -12.98
N LYS A 551 29.78 13.59 -13.23
CA LYS A 551 30.47 12.30 -13.25
C LYS A 551 30.19 11.41 -12.03
N PRO A 552 30.18 11.89 -10.77
CA PRO A 552 29.85 11.05 -9.62
C PRO A 552 28.42 10.49 -9.67
N ALA A 553 27.45 11.28 -10.15
CA ALA A 553 26.07 10.83 -10.31
C ALA A 553 25.94 9.76 -11.41
N LEU A 554 26.67 9.91 -12.53
CA LEU A 554 26.72 8.89 -13.59
C LEU A 554 27.42 7.61 -13.14
N GLU A 555 28.49 7.70 -12.35
CA GLU A 555 29.13 6.53 -11.74
C GLU A 555 28.21 5.85 -10.70
N CYS A 556 27.38 6.61 -9.99
CA CYS A 556 26.35 6.08 -9.11
C CYS A 556 25.28 5.33 -9.92
N LEU A 557 24.81 5.94 -11.01
CA LEU A 557 23.85 5.31 -11.92
C LEU A 557 24.39 4.01 -12.52
N ASP A 558 25.66 3.99 -12.96
CA ASP A 558 26.31 2.77 -13.47
C ASP A 558 26.23 1.65 -12.41
N ARG A 559 26.54 1.95 -11.13
CA ARG A 559 26.46 0.96 -10.03
C ARG A 559 25.04 0.47 -9.77
N ILE A 560 24.03 1.36 -9.80
CA ILE A 560 22.62 0.97 -9.64
C ILE A 560 22.24 -0.04 -10.72
N ILE A 561 22.57 0.25 -11.98
CA ILE A 561 22.21 -0.63 -13.10
C ILE A 561 22.91 -1.99 -12.98
N ASP A 562 24.18 -2.01 -12.59
CA ASP A 562 24.92 -3.26 -12.37
C ASP A 562 24.32 -4.07 -11.20
N ALA A 563 24.04 -3.42 -10.07
CA ALA A 563 23.42 -4.07 -8.90
C ALA A 563 22.01 -4.61 -9.21
N LEU A 564 21.18 -3.88 -9.98
CA LEU A 564 19.88 -4.39 -10.42
C LEU A 564 20.00 -5.62 -11.32
N ARG A 565 21.00 -5.65 -12.22
CA ARG A 565 21.22 -6.80 -13.11
C ARG A 565 21.62 -8.04 -12.32
N GLU A 566 22.63 -7.91 -11.47
CA GLU A 566 23.10 -9.04 -10.64
C GLU A 566 22.01 -9.47 -9.66
N GLY A 567 21.33 -8.52 -9.02
CA GLY A 567 20.21 -8.78 -8.12
C GLY A 567 19.07 -9.54 -8.79
N TYR A 568 18.61 -9.12 -9.98
CA TYR A 568 17.55 -9.84 -10.71
C TYR A 568 18.01 -11.22 -11.19
N LEU A 569 19.28 -11.37 -11.60
CA LEU A 569 19.83 -12.66 -11.99
C LEU A 569 19.87 -13.62 -10.78
N ALA A 570 20.33 -13.13 -9.64
CA ALA A 570 20.39 -13.89 -8.39
C ALA A 570 18.98 -14.23 -7.86
N GLU A 571 18.02 -13.31 -7.95
CA GLU A 571 16.62 -13.55 -7.56
C GLU A 571 15.99 -14.65 -8.43
N ALA A 572 16.23 -14.62 -9.75
CA ALA A 572 15.79 -15.68 -10.66
C ALA A 572 16.43 -17.04 -10.29
N ALA A 573 17.71 -17.06 -9.92
CA ALA A 573 18.39 -18.28 -9.48
C ALA A 573 17.92 -18.78 -8.09
N SER A 574 17.43 -17.88 -7.23
CA SER A 574 17.03 -18.20 -5.85
C SER A 574 15.86 -19.18 -5.75
N LEU A 575 15.08 -19.32 -6.82
CA LEU A 575 14.05 -20.36 -6.93
C LEU A 575 14.61 -21.76 -6.72
N ASN A 576 15.89 -21.96 -7.03
CA ASN A 576 16.56 -23.26 -7.00
C ASN A 576 17.85 -23.29 -6.12
N ASP A 577 18.29 -22.14 -5.60
CA ASP A 577 19.55 -21.99 -4.86
C ASP A 577 19.42 -20.99 -3.68
N LEU A 578 19.59 -21.47 -2.45
CA LEU A 578 19.46 -20.64 -1.25
C LEU A 578 20.60 -19.60 -1.11
N ASP A 579 21.80 -19.88 -1.62
CA ASP A 579 22.93 -18.92 -1.56
C ASP A 579 22.70 -17.76 -2.54
N ALA A 580 21.94 -18.00 -3.61
CA ALA A 580 21.52 -16.96 -4.55
C ALA A 580 20.50 -15.98 -3.94
N ALA A 581 19.71 -16.41 -2.95
CA ALA A 581 18.77 -15.53 -2.25
C ALA A 581 19.49 -14.46 -1.41
N GLU A 582 20.61 -14.82 -0.76
CA GLU A 582 21.43 -13.85 -0.01
C GLU A 582 22.08 -12.84 -0.95
N THR A 583 22.64 -13.32 -2.07
CA THR A 583 23.23 -12.45 -3.11
C THR A 583 22.18 -11.47 -3.67
N ALA A 584 20.99 -11.97 -4.03
CA ALA A 584 19.89 -11.15 -4.53
C ALA A 584 19.51 -10.06 -3.54
N ARG A 585 19.37 -10.40 -2.24
CA ARG A 585 19.06 -9.44 -1.19
C ARG A 585 20.12 -8.35 -1.10
N ASP A 586 21.39 -8.73 -1.05
CA ASP A 586 22.50 -7.80 -0.86
C ASP A 586 22.63 -6.83 -2.06
N ASP A 587 22.50 -7.33 -3.30
CA ASP A 587 22.54 -6.50 -4.51
C ASP A 587 21.34 -5.55 -4.62
N ILE A 588 20.13 -6.00 -4.25
CA ILE A 588 18.94 -5.15 -4.24
C ILE A 588 19.02 -4.07 -3.15
N ILE A 589 19.61 -4.38 -1.98
CA ILE A 589 19.89 -3.38 -0.94
C ILE A 589 20.91 -2.36 -1.45
N GLN A 590 22.00 -2.83 -2.07
CA GLN A 590 23.02 -1.95 -2.64
C GLN A 590 22.43 -1.01 -3.72
N ALA A 591 21.58 -1.53 -4.61
CA ALA A 591 20.89 -0.72 -5.61
C ALA A 591 20.03 0.37 -4.95
N ARG A 592 19.29 0.04 -3.89
CA ARG A 592 18.45 1.00 -3.15
C ARG A 592 19.29 2.10 -2.47
N ASP A 593 20.38 1.72 -1.83
CA ASP A 593 21.28 2.67 -1.17
C ASP A 593 21.91 3.63 -2.19
N ASP A 594 22.38 3.11 -3.33
CA ASP A 594 22.91 3.94 -4.41
C ASP A 594 21.80 4.81 -5.06
N MET A 595 20.55 4.34 -5.17
CA MET A 595 19.41 5.16 -5.63
C MET A 595 19.16 6.35 -4.70
N HIS A 596 19.22 6.16 -3.37
CA HIS A 596 19.12 7.26 -2.41
C HIS A 596 20.29 8.24 -2.57
N ALA A 597 21.52 7.74 -2.71
CA ALA A 597 22.69 8.58 -2.95
C ALA A 597 22.58 9.36 -4.27
N LEU A 598 22.08 8.73 -5.35
CA LEU A 598 21.84 9.37 -6.64
C LEU A 598 20.76 10.46 -6.52
N HIS A 599 19.71 10.23 -5.74
CA HIS A 599 18.67 11.24 -5.48
C HIS A 599 19.27 12.48 -4.83
N ASP A 600 20.06 12.32 -3.77
CA ASP A 600 20.72 13.44 -3.08
C ASP A 600 21.69 14.20 -4.02
N MET A 601 22.48 13.46 -4.81
CA MET A 601 23.40 14.04 -5.80
C MET A 601 22.66 14.83 -6.89
N ALA A 602 21.59 14.26 -7.45
CA ALA A 602 20.81 14.88 -8.50
C ALA A 602 20.06 16.13 -8.00
N GLU A 603 19.52 16.07 -6.78
CA GLU A 603 18.87 17.20 -6.13
C GLU A 603 19.86 18.35 -5.89
N ALA A 604 21.07 18.05 -5.41
CA ALA A 604 22.13 19.06 -5.21
C ALA A 604 22.59 19.67 -6.54
N LEU A 605 22.79 18.86 -7.58
CA LEU A 605 23.15 19.34 -8.93
C LEU A 605 22.08 20.29 -9.49
N ALA A 606 20.81 19.91 -9.39
CA ALA A 606 19.71 20.71 -9.88
C ALA A 606 19.56 22.03 -9.11
N ARG A 607 19.67 21.98 -7.78
CA ARG A 607 19.47 23.11 -6.88
C ARG A 607 20.64 24.10 -6.89
N ASP A 608 21.86 23.61 -6.76
CA ASP A 608 23.03 24.46 -6.50
C ASP A 608 23.77 24.85 -7.79
N HIS A 609 23.64 24.05 -8.85
CA HIS A 609 24.36 24.24 -10.10
C HIS A 609 23.46 24.44 -11.32
N GLY A 610 22.14 24.22 -11.20
CA GLY A 610 21.22 24.28 -12.34
C GLY A 610 21.52 23.20 -13.39
N LEU A 611 22.12 22.08 -12.97
CA LEU A 611 22.52 20.98 -13.82
C LEU A 611 21.64 19.75 -13.57
N GLY A 612 21.14 19.15 -14.63
CA GLY A 612 20.39 17.89 -14.59
C GLY A 612 21.29 16.72 -14.96
N VAL A 613 21.10 15.59 -14.30
CA VAL A 613 21.83 14.36 -14.60
C VAL A 613 21.43 13.85 -16.00
N PRO A 614 22.37 13.65 -16.93
CA PRO A 614 22.07 13.12 -18.25
C PRO A 614 21.92 11.60 -18.17
N PHE A 615 20.77 11.13 -17.65
CA PHE A 615 20.50 9.71 -17.39
C PHE A 615 20.74 8.80 -18.61
N PHE A 616 20.57 9.31 -19.83
CA PHE A 616 20.79 8.56 -21.07
C PHE A 616 22.25 8.54 -21.56
N ALA A 617 23.17 9.28 -20.91
CA ALA A 617 24.56 9.40 -21.36
C ALA A 617 25.30 8.06 -21.47
N ASN A 618 25.02 7.13 -20.55
CA ASN A 618 25.64 5.80 -20.50
C ASN A 618 24.72 4.71 -21.06
N ALA A 619 23.61 5.04 -21.72
CA ALA A 619 22.63 4.07 -22.22
C ALA A 619 23.25 2.95 -23.07
N ASP A 620 24.29 3.26 -23.85
CA ASP A 620 25.01 2.27 -24.66
C ASP A 620 25.75 1.21 -23.83
N LYS A 621 26.26 1.56 -22.62
CA LYS A 621 26.84 0.59 -21.69
C LYS A 621 25.80 -0.40 -21.20
N TYR A 622 24.56 0.04 -21.12
CA TYR A 622 23.44 -0.74 -20.62
C TYR A 622 22.73 -1.53 -21.72
N LYS A 623 23.17 -1.48 -22.99
CA LYS A 623 22.46 -2.21 -24.05
C LYS A 623 22.52 -3.72 -23.84
N THR A 624 21.36 -4.32 -23.59
CA THR A 624 21.18 -5.77 -23.63
C THR A 624 20.85 -6.18 -25.07
N PRO A 625 21.43 -7.28 -25.62
CA PRO A 625 21.07 -7.79 -26.95
C PRO A 625 19.56 -8.02 -27.10
N LEU A 626 19.03 -7.91 -28.31
CA LEU A 626 17.63 -8.20 -28.59
C LEU A 626 17.33 -9.67 -28.29
N TRP A 627 16.10 -9.97 -27.85
CA TRP A 627 15.68 -11.34 -27.52
C TRP A 627 16.03 -12.36 -28.63
N LYS A 628 15.71 -12.04 -29.89
CA LYS A 628 15.99 -12.89 -31.06
C LYS A 628 17.49 -13.18 -31.28
N ASP A 629 18.37 -12.30 -30.81
CA ASP A 629 19.82 -12.45 -30.94
C ASP A 629 20.46 -13.20 -29.74
N ARG A 630 19.68 -13.46 -28.68
CA ARG A 630 20.19 -14.09 -27.44
C ARG A 630 20.37 -15.59 -27.53
N HIS A 631 19.76 -16.25 -28.52
CA HIS A 631 19.66 -17.72 -28.67
C HIS A 631 20.04 -18.24 -30.06
N GLY A 632 20.85 -17.48 -30.82
CA GLY A 632 21.40 -17.88 -32.12
C GLY A 632 22.40 -19.04 -32.05
#